data_AF-A0A0P4V391-F1
#
_entry.id   AF-A0A0P4V391-F1
#
_cell.length_a   1.000
_cell.length_b   1.000
_cell.length_c   1.000
_cell.angle_alpha   90.00
_cell.angle_beta   90.00
_cell.angle_gamma   90.00
#
_symmetry.space_group_name_H-M   'P 1'
#
loop_
_entity.id
_entity.type
_entity.pdbx_description
1 polymer ?
#
loop_
_entity_poly.entity_id
_entity_poly.type
_entity_poly.pdbx_seq_one_letter_code
_entity_poly.pdbx_strand_id
1 'polypeptide(L)'
;MQTDPIVQCPNYFCQALNPESQEFCHHCQTRIPKRYLWAVGATEPPGTLIDDRFLLKSDQIALDTKPGLPPTAIEIPPPLEPYLHLMGERPAIPQPYAVTGGILFLESAPIHPSGARSQRGEDLSGQLMPRLVQVWNSSSGFRQLHFLQQLAQLWRSLAIEKAASTLLDPDLIFVDGDTVRILELDFNSATLADLGKFWSTWQAQPAIADFFEQLCQNLIQGTSIDELNQVLDAAIASQASQQSRQIQIATLSDQGPSRQTNEDACYPSSGTSGNQPLIIVCDGIGGHEGGEVASNLAIQTIVDELRSIEPNHLESRLEEAVCAANDAIAQKNDAERRQERQRMGTTVVMGLVQGHELFLTHVGDSRAYRITRQGCYQVTLDDDVASREARLGYTFYREALQHPSAGSLVQALGMGSSSYLRPTVQRFVLDQDCVFLLCSDGLSDNDRVEEYWQSEIVPILDGKTNPATVARRLVEIANTQNGHDNVTIGLIHCQTRETGKSTVVKSVLAKPTQVVVPATSPPGLRTELQPRRTPWLRAGFVLLVMFGIAGAIVALFAPELIARLGTQAPTTTAPTVPPVPASPEPLTSGTIIRIDQAGARLFRKPEATGAFVSIPPGTVLQVETQQRSTSDAAPWIRLKVCTVPVNLPNGVRIGNAGWQQEDTLPSFTRPTLSAEQLRACAPTKPTTPPAQ
;
A
#
# COMPACT_ATOMS: atom_id res chain seq x y z
N MET A 1 2.57 -12.86 40.70
CA MET A 1 3.65 -12.42 39.78
C MET A 1 3.02 -12.40 38.41
N GLN A 2 2.80 -11.22 37.85
CA GLN A 2 2.27 -11.09 36.49
C GLN A 2 3.45 -11.42 35.57
N THR A 3 3.36 -12.53 34.84
CA THR A 3 4.39 -12.94 33.88
C THR A 3 4.40 -11.94 32.73
N ASP A 4 5.58 -11.45 32.34
CA ASP A 4 5.73 -10.59 31.14
C ASP A 4 4.97 -11.22 29.95
N PRO A 5 4.20 -10.44 29.18
CA PRO A 5 3.57 -10.93 27.97
C PRO A 5 4.57 -11.59 27.03
N ILE A 6 4.10 -12.62 26.33
CA ILE A 6 4.94 -13.40 25.42
C ILE A 6 4.60 -13.03 23.98
N VAL A 7 5.63 -12.72 23.19
CA VAL A 7 5.56 -12.44 21.76
C VAL A 7 6.35 -13.49 20.99
N GLN A 8 5.73 -14.06 19.99
CA GLN A 8 6.31 -15.05 19.08
C GLN A 8 7.30 -14.36 18.13
N CYS A 9 8.49 -14.97 17.97
CA CYS A 9 9.47 -14.52 16.99
C CYS A 9 8.86 -14.54 15.58
N PRO A 10 8.99 -13.46 14.79
CA PRO A 10 8.42 -13.40 13.45
C PRO A 10 9.16 -14.28 12.44
N ASN A 11 10.38 -14.73 12.76
CA ASN A 11 11.12 -15.65 11.91
C ASN A 11 10.39 -16.99 11.86
N TYR A 12 9.88 -17.33 10.68
CA TYR A 12 9.09 -18.52 10.41
C TYR A 12 9.76 -19.83 10.86
N PHE A 13 11.09 -19.91 10.77
CA PHE A 13 11.84 -21.09 11.19
C PHE A 13 12.16 -21.13 12.68
N CYS A 14 12.13 -19.98 13.37
CA CYS A 14 12.43 -19.91 14.79
C CYS A 14 11.17 -20.03 15.65
N GLN A 15 10.20 -19.11 15.46
CA GLN A 15 8.94 -19.07 16.20
C GLN A 15 9.07 -19.13 17.74
N ALA A 16 10.26 -18.88 18.29
CA ALA A 16 10.50 -18.93 19.73
C ALA A 16 9.64 -17.88 20.45
N LEU A 17 9.25 -18.20 21.67
CA LEU A 17 8.47 -17.34 22.55
C LEU A 17 9.40 -16.42 23.34
N ASN A 18 9.15 -15.10 23.31
CA ASN A 18 10.03 -14.12 23.94
C ASN A 18 9.21 -13.16 24.80
N PRO A 19 9.73 -12.71 25.95
CA PRO A 19 9.12 -11.61 26.69
C PRO A 19 8.92 -10.36 25.82
N GLU A 20 7.87 -9.60 26.10
CA GLU A 20 7.59 -8.31 25.49
C GLU A 20 8.78 -7.35 25.62
N SER A 21 9.45 -7.39 26.77
CA SER A 21 10.64 -6.58 27.09
C SER A 21 11.88 -6.87 26.21
N GLN A 22 11.90 -7.99 25.47
CA GLN A 22 12.99 -8.32 24.55
C GLN A 22 12.75 -7.71 23.16
N GLU A 23 13.72 -6.92 22.68
CA GLU A 23 13.75 -6.36 21.33
C GLU A 23 14.15 -7.40 20.27
N PHE A 24 15.05 -8.32 20.62
CA PHE A 24 15.55 -9.36 19.74
C PHE A 24 15.23 -10.75 20.28
N CYS A 25 14.96 -11.69 19.39
CA CYS A 25 14.70 -13.06 19.75
C CYS A 25 15.92 -13.68 20.41
N HIS A 26 15.76 -14.19 21.63
CA HIS A 26 16.85 -14.83 22.38
C HIS A 26 17.46 -16.04 21.65
N HIS A 27 16.73 -16.65 20.71
CA HIS A 27 17.18 -17.83 19.98
C HIS A 27 17.89 -17.49 18.66
N CYS A 28 17.27 -16.69 17.79
CA CYS A 28 17.77 -16.43 16.43
C CYS A 28 18.23 -14.98 16.20
N GLN A 29 18.14 -14.11 17.22
CA GLN A 29 18.46 -12.68 17.13
C GLN A 29 17.63 -11.89 16.13
N THR A 30 16.57 -12.46 15.54
CA THR A 30 15.61 -11.71 14.74
C THR A 30 14.87 -10.71 15.63
N ARG A 31 14.80 -9.44 15.19
CA ARG A 31 14.03 -8.40 15.88
C ARG A 31 12.57 -8.82 16.03
N ILE A 32 11.99 -8.50 17.18
CA ILE A 32 10.61 -8.85 17.51
C ILE A 32 9.77 -7.58 17.43
N PRO A 33 9.00 -7.39 16.34
CA PRO A 33 8.11 -6.25 16.24
C PRO A 33 7.07 -6.31 17.37
N LYS A 34 6.90 -5.20 18.07
CA LYS A 34 5.86 -5.06 19.09
C LYS A 34 4.79 -4.13 18.53
N ARG A 35 3.66 -4.71 18.12
CA ARG A 35 2.54 -3.96 17.55
C ARG A 35 1.48 -3.77 18.63
N TYR A 36 1.37 -2.54 19.11
CA TYR A 36 0.24 -2.12 19.93
C TYR A 36 -0.88 -1.66 19.00
N LEU A 37 -2.08 -2.16 19.25
CA LEU A 37 -3.26 -1.97 18.43
C LEU A 37 -4.37 -1.36 19.29
N TRP A 38 -5.13 -0.43 18.71
CA TRP A 38 -6.37 0.05 19.32
C TRP A 38 -7.50 -0.95 19.03
N ALA A 39 -8.17 -1.43 20.07
CA ALA A 39 -9.18 -2.49 20.00
C ALA A 39 -10.59 -1.89 20.14
N VAL A 40 -11.13 -1.42 19.01
CA VAL A 40 -12.46 -0.79 18.95
C VAL A 40 -13.53 -1.83 19.25
N GLY A 41 -14.37 -1.55 20.26
CA GLY A 41 -15.46 -2.42 20.69
C GLY A 41 -15.05 -3.55 21.64
N ALA A 42 -13.78 -3.60 22.09
CA ALA A 42 -13.37 -4.53 23.13
C ALA A 42 -14.10 -4.25 24.45
N THR A 43 -14.57 -5.31 25.11
CA THR A 43 -15.27 -5.25 26.41
C THR A 43 -14.69 -6.23 27.44
N GLU A 44 -13.75 -7.05 27.00
CA GLU A 44 -13.04 -8.04 27.78
C GLU A 44 -12.04 -7.36 28.74
N PRO A 45 -11.79 -7.97 29.92
CA PRO A 45 -10.86 -7.38 30.88
C PRO A 45 -9.40 -7.45 30.40
N PRO A 46 -8.53 -6.51 30.83
CA PRO A 46 -7.10 -6.59 30.60
C PRO A 46 -6.51 -7.94 31.04
N GLY A 47 -5.58 -8.47 30.25
CA GLY A 47 -4.99 -9.80 30.40
C GLY A 47 -5.70 -10.89 29.57
N THR A 48 -6.83 -10.58 28.95
CA THR A 48 -7.52 -11.51 28.04
C THR A 48 -6.76 -11.65 26.72
N LEU A 49 -6.55 -12.89 26.27
CA LEU A 49 -6.00 -13.21 24.95
C LEU A 49 -7.16 -13.49 24.00
N ILE A 50 -7.38 -12.59 23.04
CA ILE A 50 -8.44 -12.70 22.03
C ILE A 50 -7.89 -13.45 20.82
N ASP A 51 -8.65 -14.44 20.36
CA ASP A 51 -8.36 -15.24 19.15
C ASP A 51 -6.95 -15.87 19.15
N ASP A 52 -6.49 -16.27 20.34
CA ASP A 52 -5.15 -16.80 20.60
C ASP A 52 -4.01 -15.91 20.06
N ARG A 53 -4.22 -14.59 19.94
CA ARG A 53 -3.28 -13.67 19.30
C ARG A 53 -3.20 -12.30 19.94
N PHE A 54 -4.32 -11.65 20.19
CA PHE A 54 -4.34 -10.25 20.63
C PHE A 54 -4.48 -10.21 22.15
N LEU A 55 -3.40 -9.88 22.85
CA LEU A 55 -3.42 -9.76 24.30
C LEU A 55 -3.86 -8.35 24.71
N LEU A 56 -5.03 -8.21 25.35
CA LEU A 56 -5.44 -6.93 25.93
C LEU A 56 -4.51 -6.53 27.07
N LYS A 57 -3.82 -5.41 26.89
CA LYS A 57 -2.90 -4.79 27.87
C LYS A 57 -3.63 -3.82 28.78
N SER A 58 -4.65 -3.17 28.25
CA SER A 58 -5.60 -2.30 28.94
C SER A 58 -6.99 -2.45 28.28
N ASP A 59 -7.96 -1.63 28.68
CA ASP A 59 -9.36 -1.74 28.23
C ASP A 59 -9.51 -1.78 26.71
N GLN A 60 -8.68 -1.03 25.95
CA GLN A 60 -8.77 -0.94 24.49
C GLN A 60 -7.40 -0.97 23.79
N ILE A 61 -6.32 -1.32 24.51
CA ILE A 61 -5.00 -1.50 23.88
C ILE A 61 -4.66 -2.98 23.88
N ALA A 62 -4.40 -3.53 22.70
CA ALA A 62 -3.96 -4.90 22.52
C ALA A 62 -2.51 -4.97 22.03
N LEU A 63 -1.77 -5.98 22.45
CA LEU A 63 -0.49 -6.37 21.88
C LEU A 63 -0.70 -7.55 20.93
N ASP A 64 -0.23 -7.45 19.69
CA ASP A 64 -0.14 -8.61 18.79
C ASP A 64 0.98 -9.54 19.24
N THR A 65 0.61 -10.71 19.76
CA THR A 65 1.57 -11.72 20.22
C THR A 65 2.14 -12.57 19.09
N LYS A 66 1.59 -12.48 17.86
CA LYS A 66 2.02 -13.24 16.67
C LYS A 66 2.26 -12.32 15.46
N PRO A 67 3.11 -11.29 15.59
CA PRO A 67 3.24 -10.23 14.59
C PRO A 67 3.88 -10.69 13.26
N GLY A 68 4.53 -11.86 13.24
CA GLY A 68 5.06 -12.48 12.02
C GLY A 68 4.05 -13.30 11.22
N LEU A 69 2.84 -13.51 11.75
CA LEU A 69 1.75 -14.13 11.00
C LEU A 69 0.82 -13.02 10.50
N PRO A 70 0.42 -13.01 9.22
CA PRO A 70 -0.62 -12.09 8.78
C PRO A 70 -1.92 -12.34 9.55
N PRO A 71 -2.73 -11.31 9.81
CA PRO A 71 -4.08 -11.49 10.32
C PRO A 71 -4.90 -12.35 9.37
N THR A 72 -5.87 -13.09 9.92
CA THR A 72 -6.72 -13.98 9.13
C THR A 72 -7.55 -13.16 8.15
N ALA A 73 -7.64 -13.65 6.91
CA ALA A 73 -8.47 -13.07 5.87
C ALA A 73 -9.94 -12.98 6.31
N ILE A 74 -10.53 -11.81 6.14
CA ILE A 74 -11.95 -11.57 6.42
C ILE A 74 -12.59 -10.80 5.28
N GLU A 75 -13.90 -10.96 5.11
CA GLU A 75 -14.66 -10.01 4.30
C GLU A 75 -14.72 -8.68 5.04
N ILE A 76 -14.33 -7.58 4.39
CA ILE A 76 -14.31 -6.25 5.01
C ILE A 76 -15.75 -5.82 5.32
N PRO A 77 -16.13 -5.66 6.60
CA PRO A 77 -17.44 -5.13 6.93
C PRO A 77 -17.58 -3.68 6.43
N PRO A 78 -18.76 -3.27 5.90
CA PRO A 78 -18.99 -1.94 5.34
C PRO A 78 -18.52 -0.73 6.17
N PRO A 79 -18.64 -0.69 7.53
CA PRO A 79 -18.14 0.45 8.31
C PRO A 79 -16.61 0.66 8.26
N LEU A 80 -15.84 -0.25 7.64
CA LEU A 80 -14.38 -0.13 7.54
C LEU A 80 -13.88 0.45 6.22
N GLU A 81 -14.73 0.53 5.17
CA GLU A 81 -14.35 1.11 3.88
C GLU A 81 -13.75 2.53 4.03
N PRO A 82 -14.30 3.43 4.87
CA PRO A 82 -13.71 4.75 5.13
C PRO A 82 -12.24 4.73 5.56
N TYR A 83 -11.86 3.84 6.47
CA TYR A 83 -10.47 3.72 6.91
C TYR A 83 -9.54 3.33 5.76
N LEU A 84 -10.01 2.46 4.87
CA LEU A 84 -9.25 1.98 3.73
C LEU A 84 -9.13 3.04 2.64
N HIS A 85 -10.18 3.81 2.36
CA HIS A 85 -10.12 4.94 1.44
C HIS A 85 -9.15 6.03 1.92
N LEU A 86 -9.13 6.27 3.23
CA LEU A 86 -8.27 7.24 3.92
C LEU A 86 -6.85 6.74 4.18
N MET A 87 -6.46 5.58 3.65
CA MET A 87 -5.10 5.04 3.80
C MET A 87 -4.00 6.02 3.35
N GLY A 88 -4.30 6.90 2.39
CA GLY A 88 -3.41 7.96 1.91
C GLY A 88 -3.21 9.13 2.89
N GLU A 89 -4.04 9.23 3.92
CA GLU A 89 -3.94 10.25 4.99
C GLU A 89 -2.99 9.80 6.13
N ARG A 90 -2.14 8.80 5.86
CA ARG A 90 -1.09 8.40 6.81
C ARG A 90 -0.05 9.53 6.95
N PRO A 91 0.51 9.75 8.15
CA PRO A 91 0.34 8.95 9.35
C PRO A 91 -0.85 9.34 10.26
N ALA A 92 -1.71 10.27 9.84
CA ALA A 92 -2.76 10.82 10.71
C ALA A 92 -3.88 9.80 11.01
N ILE A 93 -4.33 9.06 10.00
CA ILE A 93 -5.42 8.08 10.13
C ILE A 93 -4.86 6.68 10.42
N PRO A 94 -5.36 5.99 11.48
CA PRO A 94 -4.96 4.63 11.79
C PRO A 94 -5.55 3.64 10.79
N GLN A 95 -5.01 2.43 10.71
CA GLN A 95 -5.39 1.48 9.66
C GLN A 95 -5.97 0.17 10.22
N PRO A 96 -6.98 -0.42 9.54
CA PRO A 96 -7.52 -1.71 9.92
C PRO A 96 -6.43 -2.78 9.85
N TYR A 97 -6.17 -3.42 10.98
CA TYR A 97 -5.20 -4.50 11.12
C TYR A 97 -5.91 -5.86 11.06
N ALA A 98 -6.94 -6.05 11.87
CA ALA A 98 -7.69 -7.31 11.96
C ALA A 98 -9.10 -7.04 12.49
N VAL A 99 -10.03 -7.97 12.22
CA VAL A 99 -11.32 -8.04 12.93
C VAL A 99 -11.54 -9.46 13.39
N THR A 100 -11.79 -9.64 14.68
CA THR A 100 -12.11 -10.94 15.27
C THR A 100 -13.00 -10.75 16.48
N GLY A 101 -13.96 -11.65 16.72
CA GLY A 101 -14.90 -11.54 17.83
C GLY A 101 -15.79 -10.28 17.82
N GLY A 102 -15.93 -9.58 16.68
CA GLY A 102 -16.63 -8.29 16.60
C GLY A 102 -15.78 -7.08 17.01
N ILE A 103 -14.50 -7.27 17.32
CA ILE A 103 -13.55 -6.24 17.70
C ILE A 103 -12.70 -5.87 16.48
N LEU A 104 -12.61 -4.57 16.19
CA LEU A 104 -11.72 -4.04 15.17
C LEU A 104 -10.39 -3.63 15.80
N PHE A 105 -9.30 -4.19 15.32
CA PHE A 105 -7.96 -3.81 15.71
C PHE A 105 -7.39 -2.81 14.70
N LEU A 106 -7.00 -1.63 15.18
CA LEU A 106 -6.37 -0.59 14.38
C LEU A 106 -4.87 -0.52 14.69
N GLU A 107 -4.05 -0.62 13.65
CA GLU A 107 -2.62 -0.31 13.74
C GLU A 107 -2.37 1.18 13.47
N SER A 108 -1.19 1.67 13.88
CA SER A 108 -0.84 3.09 13.76
C SER A 108 -1.81 4.04 14.49
N ALA A 109 -2.59 3.53 15.45
CA ALA A 109 -3.25 4.35 16.45
C ALA A 109 -2.21 5.20 17.23
N PRO A 110 -2.60 6.31 17.88
CA PRO A 110 -1.72 7.17 18.67
C PRO A 110 -1.30 6.51 19.98
N ILE A 111 -0.59 5.39 19.85
CA ILE A 111 -0.04 4.57 20.93
C ILE A 111 1.47 4.60 20.76
N HIS A 112 2.18 4.93 21.83
CA HIS A 112 3.63 4.97 21.83
C HIS A 112 4.22 3.60 21.43
N PRO A 113 5.16 3.57 20.46
CA PRO A 113 5.78 2.34 20.01
C PRO A 113 6.67 1.73 21.11
N SER A 114 7.07 0.48 20.92
CA SER A 114 8.03 -0.16 21.82
C SER A 114 9.35 0.60 21.88
N GLY A 115 9.88 0.77 23.08
CA GLY A 115 11.12 1.51 23.33
C GLY A 115 10.91 3.02 23.45
N ALA A 116 9.68 3.53 23.29
CA ALA A 116 9.39 4.94 23.54
C ALA A 116 9.67 5.30 25.00
N ARG A 117 10.39 6.40 25.21
CA ARG A 117 10.76 6.89 26.55
C ARG A 117 10.31 8.34 26.74
N SER A 118 9.88 8.68 27.95
CA SER A 118 9.67 10.07 28.35
C SER A 118 11.01 10.81 28.43
N GLN A 119 10.99 12.14 28.50
CA GLN A 119 12.21 12.93 28.75
C GLN A 119 12.89 12.56 30.08
N ARG A 120 12.16 11.97 31.03
CA ARG A 120 12.67 11.48 32.31
C ARG A 120 13.12 10.02 32.25
N GLY A 121 13.04 9.37 31.09
CA GLY A 121 13.41 7.97 30.88
C GLY A 121 12.34 6.95 31.27
N GLU A 122 11.10 7.38 31.52
CA GLU A 122 9.98 6.47 31.83
C GLU A 122 9.59 5.69 30.57
N ASP A 123 9.23 4.42 30.70
CA ASP A 123 8.66 3.63 29.60
C ASP A 123 7.30 4.17 29.21
N LEU A 124 7.13 4.51 27.93
CA LEU A 124 5.85 4.93 27.36
C LEU A 124 5.25 3.84 26.46
N SER A 125 5.96 2.73 26.22
CA SER A 125 5.52 1.67 25.29
C SER A 125 4.10 1.20 25.59
N GLY A 126 3.23 1.19 24.58
CA GLY A 126 1.85 0.73 24.72
C GLY A 126 0.93 1.68 25.49
N GLN A 127 1.35 2.92 25.74
CA GLN A 127 0.50 3.98 26.31
C GLN A 127 -0.01 4.90 25.21
N LEU A 128 -1.20 5.46 25.39
CA LEU A 128 -1.71 6.50 24.49
C LEU A 128 -0.80 7.73 24.54
N MET A 129 -0.61 8.33 23.38
CA MET A 129 0.00 9.64 23.23
C MET A 129 -0.88 10.72 23.90
N PRO A 130 -0.40 11.94 24.10
CA PRO A 130 -1.24 13.00 24.65
C PRO A 130 -2.31 13.45 23.65
N ARG A 131 -3.49 13.79 24.18
CA ARG A 131 -4.57 14.42 23.39
C ARG A 131 -4.15 15.83 22.97
N LEU A 132 -4.63 16.30 21.83
CA LEU A 132 -4.34 17.65 21.33
C LEU A 132 -4.67 18.72 22.38
N VAL A 133 -5.83 18.61 23.04
CA VAL A 133 -6.27 19.55 24.07
C VAL A 133 -5.34 19.60 25.29
N GLN A 134 -4.62 18.51 25.59
CA GLN A 134 -3.67 18.47 26.71
C GLN A 134 -2.38 19.24 26.41
N VAL A 135 -1.96 19.28 25.15
CA VAL A 135 -0.73 19.99 24.73
C VAL A 135 -0.98 21.39 24.18
N TRP A 136 -2.25 21.71 23.87
CA TRP A 136 -2.65 22.93 23.16
C TRP A 136 -2.10 24.18 23.84
N ASN A 137 -2.36 24.35 25.15
CA ASN A 137 -1.96 25.54 25.89
C ASN A 137 -0.44 25.65 26.12
N SER A 138 0.29 24.53 26.10
CA SER A 138 1.76 24.52 26.21
C SER A 138 2.47 24.72 24.87
N SER A 139 1.73 24.65 23.76
CA SER A 139 2.29 24.79 22.41
C SER A 139 2.49 26.26 22.04
N SER A 140 3.50 26.55 21.21
CA SER A 140 3.71 27.89 20.66
C SER A 140 2.56 28.29 19.72
N GLY A 141 2.39 29.59 19.47
CA GLY A 141 1.38 30.07 18.51
C GLY A 141 1.59 29.47 17.11
N PHE A 142 2.85 29.31 16.68
CA PHE A 142 3.14 28.66 15.42
C PHE A 142 2.71 27.17 15.43
N ARG A 143 3.01 26.42 16.50
CA ARG A 143 2.60 25.02 16.63
C ARG A 143 1.07 24.87 16.68
N GLN A 144 0.36 25.79 17.35
CA GLN A 144 -1.10 25.81 17.36
C GLN A 144 -1.68 26.01 15.94
N LEU A 145 -1.15 26.96 15.17
CA LEU A 145 -1.56 27.16 13.77
C LEU A 145 -1.27 25.92 12.91
N HIS A 146 -0.13 25.27 13.11
CA HIS A 146 0.22 24.05 12.39
C HIS A 146 -0.76 22.90 12.70
N PHE A 147 -1.16 22.72 13.96
CA PHE A 147 -2.21 21.74 14.30
C PHE A 147 -3.54 22.06 13.63
N LEU A 148 -3.97 23.32 13.64
CA LEU A 148 -5.22 23.73 12.97
C LEU A 148 -5.17 23.46 11.46
N GLN A 149 -4.02 23.68 10.83
CA GLN A 149 -3.82 23.42 9.41
C GLN A 149 -3.90 21.92 9.09
N GLN A 150 -3.33 21.05 9.91
CA GLN A 150 -3.48 19.59 9.74
C GLN A 150 -4.93 19.14 9.91
N LEU A 151 -5.65 19.67 10.91
CA LEU A 151 -7.08 19.38 11.09
C LEU A 151 -7.92 19.87 9.89
N ALA A 152 -7.62 21.05 9.35
CA ALA A 152 -8.30 21.59 8.16
C ALA A 152 -8.00 20.74 6.91
N GLN A 153 -6.78 20.27 6.72
CA GLN A 153 -6.44 19.37 5.62
C GLN A 153 -7.22 18.04 5.70
N LEU A 154 -7.30 17.44 6.88
CA LEU A 154 -8.04 16.20 7.11
C LEU A 154 -9.56 16.36 6.91
N TRP A 155 -10.10 17.56 7.15
CA TRP A 155 -11.54 17.82 7.04
C TRP A 155 -12.11 17.39 5.69
N ARG A 156 -11.42 17.70 4.58
CA ARG A 156 -11.91 17.42 3.23
C ARG A 156 -12.09 15.91 3.02
N SER A 157 -11.05 15.13 3.31
CA SER A 157 -11.06 13.67 3.13
C SER A 157 -12.05 13.00 4.08
N LEU A 158 -12.09 13.42 5.35
CA LEU A 158 -13.06 12.92 6.32
C LEU A 158 -14.51 13.26 5.94
N ALA A 159 -14.78 14.46 5.43
CA ALA A 159 -16.12 14.87 5.02
C ALA A 159 -16.66 14.03 3.85
N ILE A 160 -15.80 13.67 2.88
CA ILE A 160 -16.15 12.77 1.77
C ILE A 160 -16.60 11.40 2.30
N GLU A 161 -15.87 10.87 3.28
CA GLU A 161 -16.16 9.59 3.93
C GLU A 161 -17.21 9.70 5.06
N LYS A 162 -17.86 10.86 5.22
CA LYS A 162 -18.85 11.16 6.29
C LYS A 162 -18.32 10.94 7.71
N ALA A 163 -17.01 11.14 7.90
CA ALA A 163 -16.31 10.97 9.17
C ALA A 163 -15.80 12.29 9.77
N ALA A 164 -16.28 13.45 9.30
CA ALA A 164 -15.78 14.77 9.74
C ALA A 164 -16.06 15.09 11.21
N SER A 165 -17.05 14.44 11.83
CA SER A 165 -17.35 14.55 13.27
C SER A 165 -16.20 14.08 14.15
N THR A 166 -15.33 13.20 13.64
CA THR A 166 -14.07 12.81 14.28
C THR A 166 -13.26 14.02 14.77
N LEU A 167 -13.27 15.12 13.99
CA LEU A 167 -12.51 16.34 14.32
C LEU A 167 -13.18 17.25 15.36
N LEU A 168 -14.35 16.85 15.87
CA LEU A 168 -15.12 17.56 16.89
C LEU A 168 -15.04 16.88 18.27
N ASP A 169 -14.47 15.68 18.35
CA ASP A 169 -14.31 14.94 19.60
C ASP A 169 -12.87 15.09 20.13
N PRO A 170 -12.65 15.80 21.25
CA PRO A 170 -11.32 15.95 21.83
C PRO A 170 -10.69 14.63 22.31
N ASP A 171 -11.49 13.58 22.47
CA ASP A 171 -11.03 12.26 22.92
C ASP A 171 -10.52 11.38 21.77
N LEU A 172 -10.74 11.81 20.52
CA LEU A 172 -10.27 11.14 19.30
C LEU A 172 -9.04 11.80 18.67
N ILE A 173 -8.69 13.02 19.09
CA ILE A 173 -7.62 13.82 18.49
C ILE A 173 -6.38 13.83 19.40
N PHE A 174 -5.32 13.19 18.91
CA PHE A 174 -4.04 13.04 19.58
C PHE A 174 -2.93 13.75 18.82
N VAL A 175 -1.77 13.86 19.45
CA VAL A 175 -0.57 14.39 18.81
C VAL A 175 0.64 13.51 19.06
N ASP A 176 1.47 13.37 18.04
CA ASP A 176 2.82 12.81 18.13
C ASP A 176 3.83 13.89 17.78
N GLY A 177 4.30 14.60 18.80
CA GLY A 177 5.13 15.79 18.65
C GLY A 177 4.37 16.93 17.96
N ASP A 178 4.51 17.03 16.65
CA ASP A 178 3.87 18.04 15.81
C ASP A 178 2.80 17.46 14.87
N THR A 179 2.69 16.14 14.80
CA THR A 179 1.77 15.46 13.89
C THR A 179 0.45 15.18 14.61
N VAL A 180 -0.67 15.60 14.02
CA VAL A 180 -2.02 15.22 14.47
C VAL A 180 -2.27 13.75 14.15
N ARG A 181 -2.83 13.02 15.10
CA ARG A 181 -3.15 11.60 15.00
C ARG A 181 -4.60 11.37 15.42
N ILE A 182 -5.30 10.53 14.69
CA ILE A 182 -6.67 10.12 15.00
C ILE A 182 -6.66 8.76 15.68
N LEU A 183 -7.44 8.61 16.75
CA LEU A 183 -7.57 7.33 17.46
C LEU A 183 -8.51 6.36 16.74
N GLU A 184 -9.68 6.86 16.35
CA GLU A 184 -10.71 6.15 15.60
C GLU A 184 -11.61 7.16 14.86
N LEU A 185 -12.38 6.68 13.88
CA LEU A 185 -13.30 7.51 13.09
C LEU A 185 -14.69 7.54 13.75
N ASP A 186 -15.26 8.73 13.87
CA ASP A 186 -16.67 8.96 14.17
C ASP A 186 -17.44 9.29 12.88
N PHE A 187 -18.62 8.70 12.72
CA PHE A 187 -19.47 8.80 11.53
C PHE A 187 -20.73 9.64 11.74
N ASN A 188 -20.78 10.42 12.82
CA ASN A 188 -21.83 11.42 13.01
C ASN A 188 -21.71 12.56 11.97
N SER A 189 -22.81 13.27 11.73
CA SER A 189 -22.80 14.43 10.83
C SER A 189 -22.10 15.63 11.49
N ALA A 190 -21.26 16.33 10.74
CA ALA A 190 -20.58 17.55 11.17
C ALA A 190 -20.51 18.58 10.05
N THR A 191 -20.48 19.86 10.43
CA THR A 191 -20.29 20.99 9.51
C THR A 191 -19.09 21.85 9.92
N LEU A 192 -18.54 22.65 9.00
CA LEU A 192 -17.46 23.60 9.32
C LEU A 192 -17.87 24.62 10.39
N ALA A 193 -19.16 24.96 10.47
CA ALA A 193 -19.68 25.80 11.53
C ALA A 193 -19.58 25.11 12.90
N ASP A 194 -19.77 23.79 12.97
CA ASP A 194 -19.59 23.02 14.21
C ASP A 194 -18.11 22.92 14.59
N LEU A 195 -17.20 22.79 13.60
CA LEU A 195 -15.75 22.91 13.82
C LEU A 195 -15.38 24.27 14.40
N GLY A 196 -15.92 25.36 13.84
CA GLY A 196 -15.72 26.72 14.36
C GLY A 196 -16.22 26.88 15.79
N LYS A 197 -17.39 26.33 16.13
CA LYS A 197 -17.91 26.30 17.52
C LYS A 197 -17.00 25.50 18.44
N PHE A 198 -16.56 24.33 18.01
CA PHE A 198 -15.67 23.46 18.78
C PHE A 198 -14.34 24.16 19.08
N TRP A 199 -13.67 24.71 18.06
CA TRP A 199 -12.42 25.45 18.22
C TRP A 199 -12.58 26.70 19.10
N SER A 200 -13.74 27.38 19.04
CA SER A 200 -13.99 28.56 19.90
C SER A 200 -14.00 28.26 21.41
N THR A 201 -14.04 26.98 21.80
CA THR A 201 -13.91 26.56 23.20
C THR A 201 -12.46 26.57 23.70
N TRP A 202 -11.47 26.68 22.81
CA TRP A 202 -10.05 26.67 23.14
C TRP A 202 -9.50 28.07 23.33
N GLN A 203 -8.44 28.18 24.13
CA GLN A 203 -7.70 29.43 24.31
C GLN A 203 -6.39 29.38 23.53
N ALA A 204 -6.21 30.28 22.56
CA ALA A 204 -4.99 30.35 21.76
C ALA A 204 -3.90 31.21 22.44
N GLN A 205 -2.64 31.02 22.03
CA GLN A 205 -1.52 31.82 22.52
C GLN A 205 -1.70 33.32 22.20
N PRO A 206 -1.21 34.23 23.06
CA PRO A 206 -1.38 35.67 22.85
C PRO A 206 -0.93 36.18 21.46
N ALA A 207 0.08 35.54 20.85
CA ALA A 207 0.58 35.92 19.53
C ALA A 207 -0.41 35.71 18.37
N ILE A 208 -1.41 34.84 18.56
CA ILE A 208 -2.41 34.46 17.54
C ILE A 208 -3.86 34.56 18.04
N ALA A 209 -4.10 35.04 19.27
CA ALA A 209 -5.41 35.00 19.91
C ALA A 209 -6.51 35.73 19.11
N ASP A 210 -6.26 36.99 18.71
CA ASP A 210 -7.21 37.77 17.92
C ASP A 210 -7.52 37.12 16.55
N PHE A 211 -6.48 36.57 15.91
CA PHE A 211 -6.63 35.83 14.66
C PHE A 211 -7.48 34.58 14.84
N PHE A 212 -7.21 33.80 15.89
CA PHE A 212 -7.93 32.56 16.18
C PHE A 212 -9.42 32.80 16.48
N GLU A 213 -9.74 33.86 17.23
CA GLU A 213 -11.13 34.24 17.50
C GLU A 213 -11.88 34.59 16.20
N GLN A 214 -11.25 35.39 15.32
CA GLN A 214 -11.84 35.72 14.02
C GLN A 214 -12.00 34.51 13.11
N LEU A 215 -11.01 33.60 13.11
CA LEU A 215 -11.07 32.36 12.35
C LEU A 215 -12.29 31.52 12.76
N CYS A 216 -12.49 31.34 14.07
CA CYS A 216 -13.63 30.60 14.59
C CYS A 216 -14.97 31.27 14.22
N GLN A 217 -15.07 32.60 14.35
CA GLN A 217 -16.28 33.35 13.97
C GLN A 217 -16.60 33.21 12.47
N ASN A 218 -15.58 33.27 11.61
CA ASN A 218 -15.75 33.11 10.17
C ASN A 218 -16.22 31.70 9.79
N LEU A 219 -15.66 30.66 10.43
CA LEU A 219 -16.15 29.28 10.26
C LEU A 219 -17.62 29.13 10.67
N ILE A 220 -18.01 29.72 11.80
CA ILE A 220 -19.40 29.74 12.27
C ILE A 220 -20.33 30.46 11.27
N GLN A 221 -19.83 31.50 10.59
CA GLN A 221 -20.57 32.27 9.60
C GLN A 221 -20.61 31.65 8.19
N GLY A 222 -19.89 30.55 7.96
CA GLY A 222 -19.96 29.77 6.71
C GLY A 222 -18.78 29.91 5.75
N THR A 223 -17.56 30.13 6.26
CA THR A 223 -16.32 30.03 5.48
C THR A 223 -16.16 28.65 4.84
N SER A 224 -15.70 28.61 3.59
CA SER A 224 -15.39 27.37 2.88
C SER A 224 -14.08 26.74 3.35
N ILE A 225 -13.88 25.45 3.06
CA ILE A 225 -12.64 24.75 3.44
C ILE A 225 -11.39 25.32 2.73
N ASP A 226 -11.54 25.78 1.48
CA ASP A 226 -10.43 26.35 0.71
C ASP A 226 -10.01 27.71 1.29
N GLU A 227 -10.98 28.55 1.66
CA GLU A 227 -10.72 29.81 2.36
C GLU A 227 -10.06 29.57 3.73
N LEU A 228 -10.51 28.56 4.50
CA LEU A 228 -9.91 28.19 5.77
C LEU A 228 -8.42 27.85 5.60
N ASN A 229 -8.09 26.97 4.65
CA ASN A 229 -6.71 26.58 4.37
C ASN A 229 -5.86 27.77 3.94
N GLN A 230 -6.37 28.62 3.03
CA GLN A 230 -5.65 29.81 2.57
C GLN A 230 -5.32 30.79 3.71
N VAL A 231 -6.27 31.00 4.63
CA VAL A 231 -6.09 31.89 5.78
C VAL A 231 -5.09 31.30 6.78
N LEU A 232 -5.15 30.00 7.04
CA LEU A 232 -4.18 29.30 7.90
C LEU A 232 -2.77 29.36 7.30
N ASP A 233 -2.63 29.14 6.00
CA ASP A 233 -1.35 29.23 5.28
C ASP A 233 -0.72 30.62 5.40
N ALA A 234 -1.52 31.68 5.24
CA ALA A 234 -1.04 33.05 5.42
C ALA A 234 -0.57 33.33 6.85
N ALA A 235 -1.30 32.83 7.86
CA ALA A 235 -0.92 32.97 9.26
C ALA A 235 0.34 32.18 9.61
N ILE A 236 0.46 30.96 9.09
CA ILE A 236 1.65 30.10 9.23
C ILE A 236 2.86 30.78 8.59
N ALA A 237 2.75 31.26 7.34
CA ALA A 237 3.83 31.98 6.67
C ALA A 237 4.29 33.22 7.45
N SER A 238 3.34 33.94 8.06
CA SER A 238 3.64 35.10 8.92
C SER A 238 4.45 34.69 10.17
N GLN A 239 4.04 33.63 10.88
CA GLN A 239 4.79 33.13 12.03
C GLN A 239 6.13 32.52 11.64
N ALA A 240 6.18 31.79 10.53
CA ALA A 240 7.38 31.13 10.05
C ALA A 240 8.50 32.10 9.67
N SER A 241 8.17 33.36 9.35
CA SER A 241 9.15 34.45 9.12
C SER A 241 9.98 34.81 10.36
N GLN A 242 9.55 34.37 11.55
CA GLN A 242 10.24 34.57 12.83
C GLN A 242 11.28 33.49 13.09
N GLN A 243 11.30 32.43 12.29
CA GLN A 243 12.28 31.36 12.34
C GLN A 243 13.19 31.38 11.11
N SER A 244 14.46 31.11 11.34
CA SER A 244 15.42 30.79 10.30
C SER A 244 15.51 29.27 10.13
N ARG A 245 15.77 28.82 8.90
CA ARG A 245 15.91 27.40 8.57
C ARG A 245 17.25 27.17 7.90
N GLN A 246 18.00 26.19 8.39
CA GLN A 246 19.20 25.70 7.75
C GLN A 246 18.92 24.31 7.18
N ILE A 247 19.17 24.15 5.88
CA ILE A 247 18.94 22.89 5.17
C ILE A 247 20.29 22.29 4.79
N GLN A 248 20.52 21.08 5.25
CA GLN A 248 21.67 20.26 4.85
C GLN A 248 21.16 19.01 4.16
N ILE A 249 21.79 18.64 3.06
CA ILE A 249 21.46 17.43 2.33
C ILE A 249 22.63 16.44 2.27
N ALA A 250 22.30 15.17 2.04
CA ALA A 250 23.25 14.17 1.58
C ALA A 250 22.56 13.19 0.64
N THR A 251 23.22 12.79 -0.45
CA THR A 251 22.75 11.74 -1.36
C THR A 251 23.80 10.66 -1.50
N LEU A 252 23.37 9.41 -1.61
CA LEU A 252 24.24 8.28 -1.86
C LEU A 252 23.47 7.19 -2.60
N SER A 253 24.11 6.59 -3.59
CA SER A 253 23.58 5.50 -4.39
C SER A 253 24.66 4.43 -4.54
N ASP A 254 24.26 3.17 -4.43
CA ASP A 254 25.12 2.00 -4.57
C ASP A 254 24.38 0.91 -5.36
N GLN A 255 25.13 0.17 -6.18
CA GLN A 255 24.59 -0.91 -7.00
C GLN A 255 24.03 -2.08 -6.15
N GLY A 256 24.48 -2.20 -4.91
CA GLY A 256 24.18 -3.35 -4.08
C GLY A 256 24.96 -4.60 -4.50
N PRO A 257 24.91 -5.66 -3.67
CA PRO A 257 25.75 -6.84 -3.88
C PRO A 257 25.19 -7.83 -4.93
N SER A 258 23.90 -7.74 -5.26
CA SER A 258 23.21 -8.74 -6.10
C SER A 258 22.94 -8.29 -7.54
N ARG A 259 22.89 -6.98 -7.81
CA ARG A 259 22.59 -6.44 -9.15
C ARG A 259 23.88 -6.28 -9.98
N GLN A 260 23.76 -6.31 -11.30
CA GLN A 260 24.89 -6.15 -12.23
C GLN A 260 25.12 -4.69 -12.65
N THR A 261 24.06 -3.88 -12.61
CA THR A 261 24.04 -2.47 -12.96
C THR A 261 23.25 -1.73 -11.88
N ASN A 262 23.57 -0.46 -11.66
CA ASN A 262 22.78 0.44 -10.84
C ASN A 262 21.76 1.18 -11.73
N GLU A 263 20.50 0.79 -11.64
CA GLU A 263 19.39 1.42 -12.37
C GLU A 263 18.79 2.60 -11.60
N ASP A 264 19.10 2.75 -10.31
CA ASP A 264 18.74 3.93 -9.53
C ASP A 264 19.56 5.16 -9.95
N ALA A 265 18.97 6.33 -9.69
CA ALA A 265 19.66 7.60 -9.77
C ALA A 265 19.18 8.57 -8.68
N CYS A 266 20.02 9.56 -8.35
CA CYS A 266 19.64 10.63 -7.44
C CYS A 266 20.14 12.00 -7.88
N TYR A 267 19.40 13.04 -7.47
CA TYR A 267 19.83 14.42 -7.53
C TYR A 267 19.91 15.01 -6.11
N PRO A 268 20.99 15.73 -5.77
CA PRO A 268 22.23 15.83 -6.53
C PRO A 268 22.94 14.48 -6.67
N SER A 269 23.94 14.40 -7.55
CA SER A 269 24.67 13.17 -7.84
C SER A 269 25.17 12.48 -6.57
N SER A 270 25.19 11.14 -6.57
CA SER A 270 25.65 10.30 -5.45
C SER A 270 26.96 10.81 -4.82
N GLY A 271 27.02 10.81 -3.49
CA GLY A 271 28.16 11.31 -2.71
C GLY A 271 28.14 12.83 -2.46
N THR A 272 27.08 13.53 -2.87
CA THR A 272 26.95 14.97 -2.59
C THR A 272 26.50 15.22 -1.16
N SER A 273 27.08 16.23 -0.53
CA SER A 273 26.56 16.80 0.72
C SER A 273 26.77 18.32 0.74
N GLY A 274 25.79 19.07 1.23
CA GLY A 274 25.84 20.53 1.24
C GLY A 274 24.50 21.19 1.50
N ASN A 275 24.40 22.49 1.21
CA ASN A 275 23.16 23.26 1.38
C ASN A 275 22.44 23.36 0.04
N GLN A 276 21.46 22.48 -0.19
CA GLN A 276 20.59 22.55 -1.36
C GLN A 276 19.14 22.29 -0.96
N PRO A 277 18.16 22.87 -1.66
CA PRO A 277 16.75 22.71 -1.32
C PRO A 277 16.12 21.46 -1.94
N LEU A 278 16.74 20.84 -2.95
CA LEU A 278 16.14 19.79 -3.77
C LEU A 278 16.88 18.46 -3.62
N ILE A 279 16.12 17.41 -3.36
CA ILE A 279 16.54 16.01 -3.52
C ILE A 279 15.56 15.29 -4.44
N ILE A 280 16.08 14.46 -5.33
CA ILE A 280 15.29 13.51 -6.13
C ILE A 280 15.95 12.13 -6.00
N VAL A 281 15.14 11.10 -5.80
CA VAL A 281 15.55 9.68 -5.90
C VAL A 281 14.63 9.03 -6.92
N CYS A 282 15.22 8.30 -7.86
CA CYS A 282 14.53 7.58 -8.92
C CYS A 282 15.04 6.14 -8.91
N ASP A 283 14.14 5.18 -8.84
CA ASP A 283 14.40 3.75 -8.98
C ASP A 283 14.02 3.31 -10.39
N GLY A 284 15.03 2.94 -11.19
CA GLY A 284 14.87 2.61 -12.59
C GLY A 284 14.32 1.20 -12.76
N ILE A 285 13.16 1.07 -13.41
CA ILE A 285 12.55 -0.22 -13.72
C ILE A 285 12.68 -0.55 -15.21
N GLY A 286 13.27 -1.69 -15.54
CA GLY A 286 13.39 -2.13 -16.93
C GLY A 286 13.60 -3.63 -17.06
N GLY A 287 12.87 -4.26 -17.99
CA GLY A 287 13.06 -5.68 -18.30
C GLY A 287 14.39 -5.97 -19.01
N HIS A 288 14.78 -5.22 -20.04
CA HIS A 288 16.08 -5.36 -20.70
C HIS A 288 16.70 -3.97 -20.86
N GLU A 289 17.81 -3.71 -20.14
CA GLU A 289 18.72 -2.56 -20.25
C GLU A 289 18.05 -1.20 -20.54
N GLY A 290 17.50 -0.58 -19.50
CA GLY A 290 16.93 0.76 -19.65
C GLY A 290 16.51 1.47 -18.37
N GLY A 291 16.49 0.81 -17.20
CA GLY A 291 16.14 1.46 -15.95
C GLY A 291 17.06 2.65 -15.67
N GLU A 292 18.38 2.49 -15.85
CA GLU A 292 19.32 3.60 -15.63
C GLU A 292 19.09 4.78 -16.57
N VAL A 293 18.62 4.51 -17.80
CA VAL A 293 18.32 5.56 -18.77
C VAL A 293 17.07 6.33 -18.36
N ALA A 294 16.03 5.63 -17.90
CA ALA A 294 14.79 6.24 -17.46
C ALA A 294 14.98 7.08 -16.19
N SER A 295 15.67 6.55 -15.17
CA SER A 295 15.90 7.24 -13.89
C SER A 295 16.73 8.53 -14.08
N ASN A 296 17.79 8.48 -14.89
CA ASN A 296 18.59 9.66 -15.22
C ASN A 296 17.82 10.67 -16.07
N LEU A 297 17.05 10.22 -17.07
CA LEU A 297 16.25 11.12 -17.91
C LEU A 297 15.17 11.83 -17.08
N ALA A 298 14.51 11.13 -16.15
CA ALA A 298 13.54 11.75 -15.24
C ALA A 298 14.17 12.88 -14.43
N ILE A 299 15.33 12.62 -13.80
CA ILE A 299 16.04 13.63 -13.01
C ILE A 299 16.41 14.83 -13.87
N GLN A 300 16.98 14.60 -15.06
CA GLN A 300 17.38 15.67 -15.96
C GLN A 300 16.19 16.56 -16.33
N THR A 301 15.09 15.96 -16.78
CA THR A 301 13.89 16.70 -17.19
C THR A 301 13.28 17.46 -16.02
N ILE A 302 13.12 16.83 -14.84
CA ILE A 302 12.57 17.50 -13.66
C ILE A 302 13.44 18.69 -13.29
N VAL A 303 14.76 18.52 -13.15
CA VAL A 303 15.66 19.62 -12.78
C VAL A 303 15.59 20.78 -13.77
N ASP A 304 15.51 20.50 -15.07
CA ASP A 304 15.39 21.53 -16.10
C ASP A 304 14.05 22.28 -16.01
N GLU A 305 12.93 21.59 -15.79
CA GLU A 305 11.62 22.20 -15.57
C GLU A 305 11.61 23.08 -14.31
N LEU A 306 12.20 22.60 -13.20
CA LEU A 306 12.20 23.31 -11.92
C LEU A 306 13.06 24.59 -11.93
N ARG A 307 14.08 24.70 -12.81
CA ARG A 307 14.90 25.93 -12.93
C ARG A 307 14.09 27.15 -13.37
N SER A 308 12.95 26.93 -14.02
CA SER A 308 12.11 27.98 -14.59
C SER A 308 10.91 28.36 -13.71
N ILE A 309 10.81 27.79 -12.51
CA ILE A 309 9.61 27.94 -11.67
C ILE A 309 9.61 29.25 -10.89
N GLU A 310 8.53 30.01 -11.09
CA GLU A 310 8.14 31.09 -10.19
C GLU A 310 7.52 30.51 -8.90
N PRO A 311 7.71 31.12 -7.72
CA PRO A 311 7.24 30.57 -6.44
C PRO A 311 5.72 30.34 -6.30
N ASN A 312 4.91 30.88 -7.22
CA ASN A 312 3.45 30.76 -7.17
C ASN A 312 2.99 29.44 -7.80
N HIS A 313 2.03 28.76 -7.17
CA HIS A 313 1.46 27.48 -7.63
C HIS A 313 2.48 26.33 -7.71
N LEU A 314 3.40 26.27 -6.75
CA LEU A 314 4.49 25.28 -6.75
C LEU A 314 3.99 23.83 -6.85
N GLU A 315 2.89 23.47 -6.19
CA GLU A 315 2.32 22.11 -6.25
C GLU A 315 1.98 21.68 -7.70
N SER A 316 1.24 22.51 -8.45
CA SER A 316 0.90 22.25 -9.86
C SER A 316 2.15 22.14 -10.72
N ARG A 317 3.14 22.99 -10.47
CA ARG A 317 4.39 22.99 -11.25
C ARG A 317 5.25 21.74 -10.98
N LEU A 318 5.21 21.20 -9.76
CA LEU A 318 5.86 19.93 -9.44
C LEU A 318 5.15 18.75 -10.13
N GLU A 319 3.81 18.74 -10.16
CA GLU A 319 3.03 17.75 -10.93
C GLU A 319 3.38 17.82 -12.43
N GLU A 320 3.43 19.04 -12.99
CA GLU A 320 3.75 19.28 -14.40
C GLU A 320 5.18 18.82 -14.74
N ALA A 321 6.16 19.08 -13.87
CA ALA A 321 7.55 18.64 -14.07
C ALA A 321 7.67 17.11 -14.09
N VAL A 322 6.95 16.41 -13.21
CA VAL A 322 6.90 14.93 -13.21
C VAL A 322 6.18 14.40 -14.46
N CYS A 323 5.09 15.05 -14.90
CA CYS A 323 4.40 14.69 -16.14
C CYS A 323 5.31 14.87 -17.36
N ALA A 324 6.08 15.95 -17.42
CA ALA A 324 7.05 16.21 -18.49
C ALA A 324 8.14 15.13 -18.54
N ALA A 325 8.66 14.72 -17.37
CA ALA A 325 9.61 13.61 -17.27
C ALA A 325 9.01 12.28 -17.76
N ASN A 326 7.77 11.98 -17.39
CA ASN A 326 7.05 10.81 -17.90
C ASN A 326 6.98 10.83 -19.42
N ASP A 327 6.56 11.94 -20.01
CA ASP A 327 6.37 12.05 -21.46
C ASP A 327 7.70 11.98 -22.22
N ALA A 328 8.78 12.53 -21.66
CA ALA A 328 10.13 12.39 -22.21
C ALA A 328 10.57 10.92 -22.28
N ILE A 329 10.36 10.14 -21.20
CA ILE A 329 10.69 8.71 -21.16
C ILE A 329 9.78 7.92 -22.11
N ALA A 330 8.47 8.21 -22.10
CA ALA A 330 7.50 7.54 -22.96
C ALA A 330 7.80 7.78 -24.45
N GLN A 331 8.16 9.01 -24.84
CA GLN A 331 8.56 9.35 -26.19
C GLN A 331 9.83 8.60 -26.62
N LYS A 332 10.81 8.48 -25.72
CA LYS A 332 12.04 7.72 -25.99
C LYS A 332 11.75 6.23 -26.18
N ASN A 333 10.90 5.65 -25.33
CA ASN A 333 10.40 4.28 -25.50
C ASN A 333 9.74 4.08 -26.88
N ASP A 334 8.88 5.01 -27.30
CA ASP A 334 8.17 4.92 -28.58
C ASP A 334 9.10 5.06 -29.78
N ALA A 335 10.06 6.00 -29.72
CA ALA A 335 11.08 6.19 -30.74
C ALA A 335 11.94 4.94 -30.94
N GLU A 336 12.25 4.23 -29.85
CA GLU A 336 13.02 2.98 -29.83
C GLU A 336 12.13 1.74 -30.03
N ARG A 337 10.82 1.92 -30.24
CA ARG A 337 9.81 0.87 -30.44
C ARG A 337 9.75 -0.16 -29.30
N ARG A 338 10.03 0.27 -28.07
CA ARG A 338 9.92 -0.55 -26.85
C ARG A 338 8.45 -0.74 -26.48
N GLN A 339 8.05 -2.00 -26.30
CA GLN A 339 6.67 -2.39 -25.97
C GLN A 339 6.60 -3.25 -24.71
N GLU A 340 5.48 -3.15 -23.99
CA GLU A 340 5.20 -3.94 -22.78
C GLU A 340 6.40 -3.95 -21.82
N ARG A 341 6.95 -5.13 -21.50
CA ARG A 341 8.08 -5.33 -20.58
C ARG A 341 9.42 -4.80 -21.10
N GLN A 342 9.51 -4.41 -22.37
CA GLN A 342 10.70 -3.78 -22.94
C GLN A 342 10.74 -2.28 -22.69
N ARG A 343 9.61 -1.67 -22.29
CA ARG A 343 9.61 -0.25 -21.93
C ARG A 343 10.46 -0.05 -20.68
N MET A 344 11.32 0.96 -20.73
CA MET A 344 11.97 1.46 -19.53
C MET A 344 11.02 2.40 -18.78
N GLY A 345 11.11 2.39 -17.47
CA GLY A 345 10.40 3.32 -16.60
C GLY A 345 11.21 3.60 -15.36
N THR A 346 10.67 4.44 -14.50
CA THR A 346 11.30 4.75 -13.21
C THR A 346 10.24 5.18 -12.21
N THR A 347 10.50 4.99 -10.93
CA THR A 347 9.81 5.73 -9.86
C THR A 347 10.35 7.15 -9.80
N VAL A 348 9.71 8.00 -9.00
CA VAL A 348 10.30 9.24 -8.50
C VAL A 348 9.82 9.49 -7.08
N VAL A 349 10.73 9.90 -6.20
CA VAL A 349 10.41 10.57 -4.94
C VAL A 349 11.31 11.80 -4.82
N MET A 350 10.70 12.96 -4.60
CA MET A 350 11.35 14.26 -4.65
C MET A 350 10.95 15.10 -3.46
N GLY A 351 11.93 15.74 -2.81
CA GLY A 351 11.72 16.69 -1.73
C GLY A 351 12.30 18.04 -2.11
N LEU A 352 11.46 19.08 -2.15
CA LEU A 352 11.85 20.45 -2.41
C LEU A 352 11.52 21.34 -1.21
N VAL A 353 12.54 21.89 -0.56
CA VAL A 353 12.37 22.87 0.51
C VAL A 353 12.26 24.26 -0.09
N GLN A 354 11.11 24.91 0.14
CA GLN A 354 10.88 26.30 -0.26
C GLN A 354 10.39 27.09 0.95
N GLY A 355 11.20 28.05 1.41
CA GLY A 355 10.87 28.88 2.57
C GLY A 355 10.72 28.07 3.87
N HIS A 356 9.48 27.92 4.34
CA HIS A 356 9.15 27.24 5.59
C HIS A 356 8.48 25.88 5.38
N GLU A 357 8.51 25.40 4.15
CA GLU A 357 7.74 24.25 3.72
C GLU A 357 8.64 23.28 2.97
N LEU A 358 8.32 21.99 3.10
CA LEU A 358 8.84 20.95 2.23
C LEU A 358 7.69 20.43 1.37
N PHE A 359 7.90 20.47 0.06
CA PHE A 359 7.04 19.86 -0.93
C PHE A 359 7.60 18.49 -1.27
N LEU A 360 6.81 17.45 -1.02
CA LEU A 360 7.15 16.08 -1.34
C LEU A 360 6.33 15.66 -2.56
N THR A 361 6.99 15.16 -3.60
CA THR A 361 6.33 14.64 -4.80
C THR A 361 6.75 13.21 -5.04
N HIS A 362 5.82 12.29 -5.28
CA HIS A 362 6.17 10.92 -5.60
C HIS A 362 5.26 10.24 -6.64
N VAL A 363 5.84 9.24 -7.29
CA VAL A 363 5.20 8.21 -8.14
C VAL A 363 5.98 6.92 -7.96
N GLY A 364 5.29 5.81 -7.71
CA GLY A 364 5.90 4.49 -7.51
C GLY A 364 5.98 4.11 -6.02
N ASP A 365 6.86 3.18 -5.71
CA ASP A 365 7.06 2.59 -4.38
C ASP A 365 8.33 3.07 -3.67
N SER A 366 9.15 3.92 -4.30
CA SER A 366 10.19 4.65 -3.59
C SER A 366 9.56 5.54 -2.50
N ARG A 367 10.15 5.51 -1.30
CA ARG A 367 9.51 6.03 -0.09
C ARG A 367 10.14 7.31 0.39
N ALA A 368 9.33 8.12 1.07
CA ALA A 368 9.84 9.16 1.95
C ALA A 368 9.36 8.96 3.38
N TYR A 369 10.28 9.22 4.30
CA TYR A 369 10.09 9.17 5.73
C TYR A 369 10.35 10.53 6.34
N ARG A 370 9.49 10.94 7.25
CA ARG A 370 9.69 12.10 8.11
C ARG A 370 10.10 11.60 9.50
N ILE A 371 11.29 12.01 9.94
CA ILE A 371 11.89 11.62 11.21
C ILE A 371 12.03 12.85 12.09
N THR A 372 11.47 12.77 13.30
CA THR A 372 11.61 13.77 14.36
C THR A 372 12.27 13.10 15.57
N ARG A 373 12.40 13.84 16.69
CA ARG A 373 12.87 13.24 17.95
C ARG A 373 11.82 12.29 18.55
N GLN A 374 10.57 12.40 18.12
CA GLN A 374 9.44 11.63 18.65
C GLN A 374 9.18 10.35 17.86
N GLY A 375 9.37 10.37 16.54
CA GLY A 375 9.01 9.23 15.71
C GLY A 375 9.59 9.26 14.29
N CYS A 376 9.37 8.16 13.59
CA CYS A 376 9.65 7.98 12.18
C CYS A 376 8.35 7.59 11.48
N TYR A 377 7.97 8.36 10.46
CA TYR A 377 6.68 8.20 9.78
C TYR A 377 6.94 8.07 8.29
N GLN A 378 6.49 6.99 7.68
CA GLN A 378 6.36 6.94 6.23
C GLN A 378 5.27 7.92 5.80
N VAL A 379 5.61 8.87 4.93
CA VAL A 379 4.70 9.93 4.49
C VAL A 379 4.21 9.74 3.05
N THR A 380 4.95 9.01 2.22
CA THR A 380 4.43 8.55 0.92
C THR A 380 3.46 7.39 1.09
N LEU A 381 2.60 7.14 0.11
CA LEU A 381 1.89 5.88 -0.06
C LEU A 381 2.37 5.20 -1.34
N ASP A 382 2.82 3.95 -1.24
CA ASP A 382 3.39 3.21 -2.36
C ASP A 382 2.33 3.02 -3.46
N ASP A 383 2.69 3.32 -4.71
CA ASP A 383 1.87 3.06 -5.88
C ASP A 383 2.00 1.59 -6.31
N ASP A 384 1.65 0.66 -5.41
CA ASP A 384 1.69 -0.79 -5.63
C ASP A 384 0.30 -1.45 -5.62
N VAL A 385 0.24 -2.72 -6.00
CA VAL A 385 -1.02 -3.49 -6.01
C VAL A 385 -1.56 -3.62 -4.59
N ALA A 386 -0.74 -3.86 -3.57
CA ALA A 386 -1.21 -4.03 -2.20
C ALA A 386 -1.95 -2.79 -1.67
N SER A 387 -1.37 -1.61 -1.84
CA SER A 387 -1.96 -0.33 -1.44
C SER A 387 -3.21 -0.01 -2.26
N ARG A 388 -3.20 -0.33 -3.57
CA ARG A 388 -4.40 -0.18 -4.42
C ARG A 388 -5.54 -1.07 -3.94
N GLU A 389 -5.31 -2.37 -3.77
CA GLU A 389 -6.36 -3.31 -3.38
C GLU A 389 -6.92 -2.97 -1.99
N ALA A 390 -6.05 -2.54 -1.07
CA ALA A 390 -6.49 -2.02 0.22
C ALA A 390 -7.39 -0.79 0.06
N ARG A 391 -6.93 0.24 -0.66
CA ARG A 391 -7.69 1.47 -0.89
C ARG A 391 -8.98 1.31 -1.68
N LEU A 392 -9.11 0.25 -2.49
CA LEU A 392 -10.36 -0.06 -3.18
C LEU A 392 -11.33 -0.87 -2.31
N GLY A 393 -10.97 -1.17 -1.06
CA GLY A 393 -11.80 -1.92 -0.12
C GLY A 393 -11.86 -3.42 -0.44
N TYR A 394 -10.87 -3.96 -1.15
CA TYR A 394 -10.86 -5.39 -1.50
C TYR A 394 -10.26 -6.28 -0.41
N THR A 395 -9.28 -5.79 0.35
CA THR A 395 -8.63 -6.53 1.45
C THR A 395 -7.93 -5.56 2.41
N PHE A 396 -7.47 -6.00 3.57
CA PHE A 396 -6.61 -5.18 4.43
C PHE A 396 -5.18 -5.15 3.88
N TYR A 397 -4.45 -4.05 4.12
CA TYR A 397 -3.09 -3.90 3.60
C TYR A 397 -2.16 -5.06 4.00
N ARG A 398 -2.21 -5.50 5.26
CA ARG A 398 -1.39 -6.62 5.77
C ARG A 398 -1.70 -7.96 5.10
N GLU A 399 -2.95 -8.17 4.68
CA GLU A 399 -3.37 -9.34 3.91
C GLU A 399 -2.95 -9.20 2.44
N ALA A 400 -3.12 -8.00 1.86
CA ALA A 400 -2.72 -7.69 0.49
C ALA A 400 -1.23 -7.99 0.23
N LEU A 401 -0.37 -7.66 1.21
CA LEU A 401 1.07 -7.94 1.18
C LEU A 401 1.43 -9.43 1.05
N GLN A 402 0.50 -10.35 1.35
CA GLN A 402 0.74 -11.79 1.19
C GLN A 402 0.63 -12.26 -0.27
N HIS A 403 0.08 -11.42 -1.16
CA HIS A 403 -0.03 -11.79 -2.56
C HIS A 403 1.34 -11.70 -3.26
N PRO A 404 1.69 -12.67 -4.12
CA PRO A 404 2.97 -12.63 -4.85
C PRO A 404 3.18 -11.39 -5.72
N SER A 405 2.09 -10.74 -6.14
CA SER A 405 2.12 -9.51 -6.94
C SER A 405 1.90 -8.23 -6.11
N ALA A 406 1.96 -8.30 -4.78
CA ALA A 406 1.67 -7.19 -3.88
C ALA A 406 2.48 -5.93 -4.21
N GLY A 407 3.80 -6.08 -4.33
CA GLY A 407 4.73 -4.99 -4.68
C GLY A 407 4.80 -4.67 -6.18
N SER A 408 3.89 -5.20 -7.02
CA SER A 408 3.87 -4.78 -8.42
C SER A 408 3.39 -3.34 -8.53
N LEU A 409 4.19 -2.49 -9.16
CA LEU A 409 3.84 -1.09 -9.39
C LEU A 409 2.54 -0.97 -10.20
N VAL A 410 1.63 -0.13 -9.73
CA VAL A 410 0.43 0.28 -10.47
C VAL A 410 0.66 1.58 -11.24
N GLN A 411 1.72 2.30 -10.92
CA GLN A 411 2.14 3.52 -11.61
C GLN A 411 3.67 3.67 -11.59
N ALA A 412 4.23 4.06 -12.73
CA ALA A 412 5.63 4.46 -12.88
C ALA A 412 5.77 5.41 -14.08
N LEU A 413 6.83 6.20 -14.11
CA LEU A 413 7.11 7.12 -15.22
C LEU A 413 7.51 6.33 -16.48
N GLY A 414 7.11 6.81 -17.65
CA GLY A 414 7.51 6.25 -18.96
C GLY A 414 6.66 5.10 -19.47
N MET A 415 5.75 4.58 -18.63
CA MET A 415 4.89 3.42 -18.96
C MET A 415 3.75 3.76 -19.93
N GLY A 416 3.47 5.04 -20.14
CA GLY A 416 2.45 5.51 -21.07
C GLY A 416 2.33 7.04 -21.06
N SER A 417 1.21 7.56 -21.59
CA SER A 417 0.90 8.99 -21.59
C SER A 417 0.73 9.54 -20.17
N SER A 418 1.27 10.74 -19.91
CA SER A 418 1.08 11.46 -18.64
C SER A 418 -0.39 11.73 -18.30
N SER A 419 -1.29 11.68 -19.28
CA SER A 419 -2.74 11.77 -19.07
C SER A 419 -3.30 10.70 -18.12
N TYR A 420 -2.61 9.57 -17.95
CA TYR A 420 -2.97 8.51 -17.01
C TYR A 420 -2.14 8.53 -15.72
N LEU A 421 -1.10 9.37 -15.67
CA LEU A 421 -0.25 9.54 -14.51
C LEU A 421 -0.92 10.45 -13.48
N ARG A 422 -0.74 10.13 -12.21
CA ARG A 422 -1.30 10.81 -11.05
C ARG A 422 -0.19 10.99 -10.01
N PRO A 423 0.75 11.93 -10.21
CA PRO A 423 1.73 12.26 -9.19
C PRO A 423 1.04 12.73 -7.92
N THR A 424 1.57 12.33 -6.77
CA THR A 424 1.11 12.84 -5.48
C THR A 424 2.04 13.98 -5.06
N VAL A 425 1.48 15.12 -4.65
CA VAL A 425 2.21 16.22 -4.03
C VAL A 425 1.66 16.48 -2.64
N GLN A 426 2.53 16.46 -1.63
CA GLN A 426 2.21 16.75 -0.23
C GLN A 426 3.06 17.92 0.26
N ARG A 427 2.50 18.73 1.15
CA ARG A 427 3.15 19.91 1.74
C ARG A 427 3.29 19.73 3.25
N PHE A 428 4.52 19.92 3.75
CA PHE A 428 4.85 19.81 5.16
C PHE A 428 5.38 21.13 5.69
N VAL A 429 4.81 21.62 6.79
CA VAL A 429 5.31 22.80 7.50
C VAL A 429 6.55 22.41 8.31
N LEU A 430 7.63 23.16 8.15
CA LEU A 430 8.90 22.95 8.84
C LEU A 430 8.96 23.85 10.09
N ASP A 431 8.27 23.46 11.17
CA ASP A 431 8.22 24.23 12.42
C ASP A 431 9.21 23.78 13.51
N GLN A 432 9.91 22.67 13.27
CA GLN A 432 10.91 22.08 14.17
C GLN A 432 12.01 21.36 13.40
N ASP A 433 13.11 21.05 14.10
CA ASP A 433 14.16 20.19 13.53
C ASP A 433 13.58 18.83 13.12
N CYS A 434 13.89 18.40 11.90
CA CYS A 434 13.48 17.11 11.38
C CYS A 434 14.42 16.65 10.27
N VAL A 435 14.36 15.35 9.97
CA VAL A 435 15.03 14.75 8.82
C VAL A 435 13.96 14.16 7.91
N PHE A 436 14.02 14.47 6.62
CA PHE A 436 13.33 13.68 5.60
C PHE A 436 14.34 12.73 4.96
N LEU A 437 14.02 11.43 4.96
CA LEU A 437 14.75 10.41 4.23
C LEU A 437 13.92 10.00 3.02
N LEU A 438 14.46 10.17 1.83
CA LEU A 438 13.94 9.66 0.57
C LEU A 438 14.79 8.45 0.18
N CYS A 439 14.18 7.34 -0.22
CA CYS A 439 14.93 6.14 -0.59
C CYS A 439 14.21 5.25 -1.61
N SER A 440 14.97 4.49 -2.39
CA SER A 440 14.47 3.35 -3.16
C SER A 440 14.12 2.16 -2.26
N ASP A 441 13.46 1.16 -2.84
CA ASP A 441 12.99 -0.03 -2.12
C ASP A 441 14.14 -0.85 -1.52
N GLY A 442 15.33 -0.82 -2.13
CA GLY A 442 16.52 -1.53 -1.65
C GLY A 442 16.95 -1.15 -0.23
N LEU A 443 16.61 0.05 0.24
CA LEU A 443 16.67 0.37 1.68
C LEU A 443 15.39 0.02 2.41
N SER A 444 14.23 0.50 1.95
CA SER A 444 13.01 0.50 2.77
C SER A 444 12.34 -0.86 2.94
N ASP A 445 12.63 -1.81 2.05
CA ASP A 445 12.13 -3.18 2.16
C ASP A 445 12.56 -3.84 3.47
N ASN A 446 11.73 -4.77 3.95
CA ASN A 446 11.92 -5.47 5.22
C ASN A 446 11.97 -4.54 6.45
N ASP A 447 11.29 -3.40 6.39
CA ASP A 447 11.11 -2.43 7.47
C ASP A 447 12.44 -1.89 8.05
N ARG A 448 13.49 -1.74 7.22
CA ARG A 448 14.83 -1.33 7.71
C ARG A 448 14.85 0.10 8.21
N VAL A 449 14.08 1.00 7.62
CA VAL A 449 14.04 2.39 8.10
C VAL A 449 13.42 2.44 9.49
N GLU A 450 12.30 1.75 9.67
CA GLU A 450 11.57 1.58 10.93
C GLU A 450 12.41 0.84 11.99
N GLU A 451 13.39 0.05 11.56
CA GLU A 451 14.37 -0.62 12.42
C GLU A 451 15.50 0.30 12.89
N TYR A 452 16.09 1.07 12.00
CA TYR A 452 17.35 1.76 12.27
C TYR A 452 17.21 3.28 12.50
N TRP A 453 16.02 3.88 12.33
CA TRP A 453 15.87 5.34 12.44
C TRP A 453 16.34 5.92 13.78
N GLN A 454 16.04 5.25 14.91
CA GLN A 454 16.40 5.74 16.25
C GLN A 454 17.91 5.75 16.47
N SER A 455 18.60 4.67 16.08
CA SER A 455 20.03 4.49 16.31
C SER A 455 20.88 5.23 15.30
N GLU A 456 20.41 5.35 14.05
CA GLU A 456 21.24 5.84 12.93
C GLU A 456 20.85 7.26 12.48
N ILE A 457 19.55 7.62 12.48
CA ILE A 457 19.07 8.89 11.91
C ILE A 457 18.86 9.98 12.98
N VAL A 458 18.18 9.67 14.09
CA VAL A 458 17.94 10.63 15.20
C VAL A 458 19.21 11.32 15.70
N PRO A 459 20.39 10.67 15.77
CA PRO A 459 21.62 11.36 16.17
C PRO A 459 21.99 12.60 15.33
N ILE A 460 21.45 12.75 14.10
CA ILE A 460 21.57 13.98 13.31
C ILE A 460 20.92 15.16 14.05
N LEU A 461 19.71 14.95 14.57
CA LEU A 461 18.93 15.97 15.28
C LEU A 461 19.62 16.40 16.58
N ASP A 462 20.40 15.52 17.19
CA ASP A 462 21.17 15.82 18.40
C ASP A 462 22.55 16.43 18.12
N GLY A 463 22.91 16.63 16.84
CA GLY A 463 24.24 17.12 16.44
C GLY A 463 25.37 16.13 16.74
N LYS A 464 25.06 14.85 16.98
CA LYS A 464 26.04 13.79 17.28
C LYS A 464 26.66 13.20 16.01
N THR A 465 26.01 13.38 14.86
CA THR A 465 26.49 12.95 13.53
C THR A 465 26.03 13.94 12.45
N ASN A 466 26.34 13.67 11.19
CA ASN A 466 25.94 14.49 10.04
C ASN A 466 25.25 13.64 8.94
N PRO A 467 24.46 14.28 8.05
CA PRO A 467 23.72 13.57 7.01
C PRO A 467 24.59 12.65 6.13
N ALA A 468 25.79 13.08 5.73
CA ALA A 468 26.66 12.27 4.88
C ALA A 468 27.15 10.97 5.54
N THR A 469 27.38 11.00 6.86
CA THR A 469 27.80 9.82 7.63
C THR A 469 26.65 8.84 7.80
N VAL A 470 25.45 9.35 8.10
CA VAL A 470 24.24 8.53 8.17
C VAL A 470 23.91 7.95 6.81
N ALA A 471 24.08 8.70 5.73
CA ALA A 471 23.87 8.21 4.38
C ALA A 471 24.70 6.95 4.08
N ARG A 472 26.02 7.02 4.32
CA ARG A 472 26.89 5.83 4.18
C ARG A 472 26.41 4.66 5.04
N ARG A 473 26.04 4.95 6.28
CA ARG A 473 25.60 3.92 7.23
C ARG A 473 24.31 3.23 6.78
N LEU A 474 23.35 3.97 6.25
CA LEU A 474 22.10 3.41 5.72
C LEU A 474 22.33 2.55 4.47
N VAL A 475 23.24 2.95 3.57
CA VAL A 475 23.64 2.12 2.41
C VAL A 475 24.34 0.84 2.86
N GLU A 476 25.22 0.90 3.86
CA GLU A 476 25.83 -0.30 4.45
C GLU A 476 24.76 -1.25 5.04
N ILE A 477 23.77 -0.70 5.75
CA ILE A 477 22.66 -1.48 6.30
C ILE A 477 21.85 -2.12 5.18
N ALA A 478 21.48 -1.37 4.15
CA ALA A 478 20.75 -1.91 2.99
C ALA A 478 21.53 -3.05 2.33
N ASN A 479 22.82 -2.85 2.04
CA ASN A 479 23.65 -3.87 1.38
C ASN A 479 23.87 -5.12 2.23
N THR A 480 23.92 -4.98 3.57
CA THR A 480 24.22 -6.12 4.47
C THR A 480 22.96 -6.83 4.98
N GLN A 481 21.83 -6.13 5.13
CA GLN A 481 20.60 -6.65 5.75
C GLN A 481 19.46 -6.89 4.74
N ASN A 482 19.52 -6.25 3.56
CA ASN A 482 18.61 -6.50 2.43
C ASN A 482 19.38 -7.15 1.28
N GLY A 483 20.28 -6.39 0.65
CA GLY A 483 21.23 -6.85 -0.37
C GLY A 483 20.59 -7.40 -1.66
N HIS A 484 19.29 -7.27 -1.84
CA HIS A 484 18.58 -7.80 -3.01
C HIS A 484 18.54 -6.83 -4.19
N ASP A 485 18.72 -5.53 -3.96
CA ASP A 485 18.55 -4.49 -4.97
C ASP A 485 19.66 -3.42 -4.98
N ASN A 486 19.57 -2.52 -5.96
CA ASN A 486 20.18 -1.20 -5.90
C ASN A 486 19.68 -0.45 -4.66
N VAL A 487 20.50 0.44 -4.12
CA VAL A 487 20.07 1.27 -2.99
C VAL A 487 20.45 2.70 -3.24
N THR A 488 19.45 3.58 -3.13
CA THR A 488 19.64 5.01 -3.26
C THR A 488 18.91 5.74 -2.17
N ILE A 489 19.58 6.74 -1.61
CA ILE A 489 19.08 7.52 -0.50
C ILE A 489 19.35 9.01 -0.70
N GLY A 490 18.45 9.82 -0.15
CA GLY A 490 18.58 11.26 -0.04
C GLY A 490 18.07 11.73 1.32
N LEU A 491 18.92 12.42 2.08
CA LEU A 491 18.60 12.96 3.39
C LEU A 491 18.46 14.48 3.30
N ILE A 492 17.34 15.03 3.77
CA ILE A 492 17.13 16.47 4.00
C ILE A 492 17.06 16.70 5.51
N HIS A 493 18.12 17.25 6.09
CA HIS A 493 18.13 17.70 7.48
C HIS A 493 17.71 19.16 7.55
N CYS A 494 16.55 19.41 8.14
CA CYS A 494 16.05 20.74 8.42
C CYS A 494 16.34 21.09 9.88
N GLN A 495 17.00 22.22 10.10
CA GLN A 495 17.22 22.79 11.41
C GLN A 495 16.48 24.12 11.52
N THR A 496 15.64 24.27 12.55
CA THR A 496 14.90 25.50 12.79
C THR A 496 15.54 26.27 13.95
N ARG A 497 15.66 27.59 13.81
CA ARG A 497 16.16 28.47 14.86
C ARG A 497 15.32 29.72 14.97
N GLU A 498 14.88 30.03 16.18
CA GLU A 498 14.21 31.28 16.51
C GLU A 498 15.13 32.47 16.24
N THR A 499 14.61 33.50 15.55
CA THR A 499 15.37 34.73 15.26
C THR A 499 15.24 35.79 16.36
N GLY A 500 14.44 35.52 17.39
CA GLY A 500 14.20 36.42 18.53
C GLY A 500 13.25 37.60 18.25
N LYS A 501 12.64 37.66 17.07
CA LYS A 501 11.64 38.68 16.70
C LYS A 501 10.23 38.13 16.85
N SER A 502 9.54 38.47 17.94
CA SER A 502 8.13 38.13 18.11
C SER A 502 7.25 39.14 17.38
N THR A 503 6.51 38.69 16.37
CA THR A 503 5.54 39.52 15.63
C THR A 503 4.14 38.97 15.86
N VAL A 504 3.22 39.82 16.32
CA VAL A 504 1.80 39.47 16.43
C VAL A 504 1.27 39.25 15.02
N VAL A 505 0.53 38.15 14.79
CA VAL A 505 -0.14 37.92 13.49
C VAL A 505 -1.19 39.00 13.32
N LYS A 506 -0.96 39.92 12.37
CA LYS A 506 -1.99 40.90 12.01
C LYS A 506 -3.09 40.19 11.25
N SER A 507 -4.33 40.39 11.68
CA SER A 507 -5.52 39.93 10.95
C SER A 507 -5.48 40.40 9.49
N VAL A 508 -5.44 39.44 8.56
CA VAL A 508 -5.64 39.65 7.11
C VAL A 508 -7.03 39.15 6.67
N LEU A 509 -7.90 38.83 7.63
CA LEU A 509 -9.24 38.29 7.36
C LEU A 509 -10.16 39.39 6.82
N ALA A 510 -10.15 39.57 5.50
CA ALA A 510 -11.19 40.32 4.80
C ALA A 510 -12.54 39.61 4.98
N LYS A 511 -13.63 40.39 5.00
CA LYS A 511 -15.01 39.84 5.02
C LYS A 511 -15.19 38.81 3.89
N PRO A 512 -16.00 37.76 4.11
CA PRO A 512 -16.17 36.66 3.16
C PRO A 512 -16.56 37.23 1.80
N THR A 513 -15.66 37.09 0.83
CA THR A 513 -15.93 37.40 -0.56
C THR A 513 -16.05 36.06 -1.24
N GLN A 514 -17.25 35.73 -1.73
CA GLN A 514 -17.46 34.53 -2.55
C GLN A 514 -16.58 34.62 -3.79
N VAL A 515 -15.37 34.08 -3.72
CA VAL A 515 -14.51 33.88 -4.88
C VAL A 515 -14.92 32.54 -5.46
N VAL A 516 -15.51 32.59 -6.66
CA VAL A 516 -15.74 31.40 -7.48
C VAL A 516 -14.38 30.92 -7.97
N VAL A 517 -13.77 29.99 -7.24
CA VAL A 517 -12.58 29.27 -7.69
C VAL A 517 -13.05 28.16 -8.63
N PRO A 518 -12.53 28.06 -9.86
CA PRO A 518 -12.81 26.91 -10.71
C PRO A 518 -12.24 25.66 -10.04
N ALA A 519 -13.07 24.61 -9.92
CA ALA A 519 -12.71 23.37 -9.27
C ALA A 519 -11.50 22.70 -9.96
N THR A 520 -10.30 22.93 -9.44
CA THR A 520 -9.16 22.06 -9.67
C THR A 520 -9.37 20.78 -8.87
N SER A 521 -9.25 19.64 -9.55
CA SER A 521 -9.43 18.33 -8.95
C SER A 521 -8.32 18.07 -7.92
N PRO A 522 -8.65 17.59 -6.72
CA PRO A 522 -7.73 17.53 -5.58
C PRO A 522 -6.49 16.66 -5.84
N PRO A 523 -5.37 16.96 -5.15
CA PRO A 523 -4.35 15.98 -4.80
C PRO A 523 -4.84 15.24 -3.54
N GLY A 524 -5.18 13.96 -3.69
CA GLY A 524 -5.82 13.15 -2.66
C GLY A 524 -7.04 12.42 -3.23
N LEU A 525 -6.91 11.10 -3.44
CA LEU A 525 -7.81 10.21 -4.17
C LEU A 525 -7.89 10.44 -5.70
N ARG A 526 -6.82 10.06 -6.43
CA ARG A 526 -6.87 9.85 -7.89
C ARG A 526 -6.69 8.38 -8.33
N THR A 527 -7.04 7.43 -7.47
CA THR A 527 -7.70 6.23 -8.00
C THR A 527 -9.16 6.65 -8.11
N GLU A 528 -9.70 6.84 -9.31
CA GLU A 528 -11.15 6.92 -9.43
C GLU A 528 -11.69 5.62 -8.84
N LEU A 529 -12.24 5.71 -7.63
CA LEU A 529 -13.09 4.67 -7.06
C LEU A 529 -14.28 4.59 -8.01
N GLN A 530 -14.20 3.71 -9.01
CA GLN A 530 -15.42 3.32 -9.68
C GLN A 530 -16.29 2.71 -8.59
N PRO A 531 -17.47 3.29 -8.30
CA PRO A 531 -18.32 2.78 -7.25
C PRO A 531 -18.53 1.30 -7.52
N ARG A 532 -18.28 0.48 -6.50
CA ARG A 532 -18.54 -0.97 -6.52
C ARG A 532 -19.93 -1.13 -7.11
N ARG A 533 -20.02 -1.57 -8.37
CA ARG A 533 -21.31 -1.77 -9.03
C ARG A 533 -22.01 -2.82 -8.19
N THR A 534 -22.94 -2.38 -7.35
CA THR A 534 -23.84 -3.23 -6.59
C THR A 534 -24.42 -4.27 -7.56
N PRO A 535 -24.74 -5.49 -7.11
CA PRO A 535 -25.12 -6.58 -7.99
C PRO A 535 -26.54 -6.42 -8.57
N TRP A 536 -27.00 -5.20 -8.85
CA TRP A 536 -28.23 -4.94 -9.62
C TRP A 536 -28.11 -5.48 -11.04
N LEU A 537 -26.90 -5.59 -11.61
CA LEU A 537 -26.66 -6.30 -12.87
C LEU A 537 -26.93 -7.81 -12.75
N ARG A 538 -26.70 -8.43 -11.58
CA ARG A 538 -27.12 -9.83 -11.34
C ARG A 538 -28.63 -9.93 -11.18
N ALA A 539 -29.27 -8.97 -10.51
CA ALA A 539 -30.73 -8.92 -10.43
C ALA A 539 -31.39 -8.71 -11.81
N GLY A 540 -30.83 -7.83 -12.65
CA GLY A 540 -31.27 -7.59 -14.01
C GLY A 540 -31.01 -8.76 -14.95
N PHE A 541 -29.88 -9.47 -14.78
CA PHE A 541 -29.61 -10.71 -15.51
C PHE A 541 -30.53 -11.84 -15.07
N VAL A 542 -30.83 -11.99 -13.77
CA VAL A 542 -31.83 -12.93 -13.26
C VAL A 542 -33.22 -12.55 -13.76
N LEU A 543 -33.57 -11.25 -13.84
CA LEU A 543 -34.84 -10.80 -14.41
C LEU A 543 -34.91 -11.13 -15.91
N LEU A 544 -33.84 -10.88 -16.68
CA LEU A 544 -33.75 -11.21 -18.11
C LEU A 544 -33.80 -12.71 -18.36
N VAL A 545 -33.17 -13.51 -17.50
CA VAL A 545 -33.25 -14.98 -17.55
C VAL A 545 -34.65 -15.44 -17.17
N MET A 546 -35.29 -14.84 -16.17
CA MET A 546 -36.68 -15.14 -15.79
C MET A 546 -37.68 -14.74 -16.87
N PHE A 547 -37.52 -13.58 -17.52
CA PHE A 547 -38.34 -13.16 -18.66
C PHE A 547 -38.03 -13.98 -19.92
N GLY A 548 -36.78 -14.40 -20.12
CA GLY A 548 -36.37 -15.30 -21.19
C GLY A 548 -36.93 -16.71 -21.01
N ILE A 549 -36.94 -17.23 -19.78
CA ILE A 549 -37.57 -18.51 -19.42
C ILE A 549 -39.09 -18.40 -19.53
N ALA A 550 -39.71 -17.33 -19.05
CA ALA A 550 -41.14 -17.09 -19.23
C ALA A 550 -41.53 -16.96 -20.71
N GLY A 551 -40.72 -16.27 -21.51
CA GLY A 551 -40.88 -16.15 -22.96
C GLY A 551 -40.69 -17.48 -23.69
N ALA A 552 -39.71 -18.30 -23.26
CA ALA A 552 -39.48 -19.65 -23.80
C ALA A 552 -40.61 -20.62 -23.42
N ILE A 553 -41.17 -20.51 -22.21
CA ILE A 553 -42.36 -21.25 -21.77
C ILE A 553 -43.56 -20.85 -22.63
N VAL A 554 -43.81 -19.55 -22.83
CA VAL A 554 -44.88 -19.08 -23.72
C VAL A 554 -44.65 -19.55 -25.16
N ALA A 555 -43.41 -19.56 -25.66
CA ALA A 555 -43.07 -20.06 -27.00
C ALA A 555 -43.14 -21.59 -27.14
N LEU A 556 -42.99 -22.35 -26.04
CA LEU A 556 -43.15 -23.80 -25.99
C LEU A 556 -44.63 -24.22 -25.93
N PHE A 557 -45.51 -23.39 -25.37
CA PHE A 557 -46.96 -23.64 -25.29
C PHE A 557 -47.79 -22.90 -26.36
N ALA A 558 -47.23 -21.89 -27.03
CA ALA A 558 -47.85 -21.23 -28.18
C ALA A 558 -48.17 -22.17 -29.38
N PRO A 559 -47.37 -23.23 -29.68
CA PRO A 559 -47.64 -24.12 -30.80
C PRO A 559 -48.92 -24.95 -30.63
N GLU A 560 -49.33 -25.25 -29.39
CA GLU A 560 -50.61 -25.95 -29.11
C GLU A 560 -51.83 -25.02 -29.25
N LEU A 561 -51.65 -23.71 -29.06
CA LEU A 561 -52.70 -22.71 -29.21
C LEU A 561 -52.93 -22.33 -30.69
N ILE A 562 -51.85 -22.34 -31.48
CA ILE A 562 -51.89 -21.99 -32.92
C ILE A 562 -52.25 -23.22 -33.79
N ALA A 563 -51.98 -24.45 -33.34
CA ALA A 563 -52.38 -25.68 -34.03
C ALA A 563 -53.91 -25.92 -34.11
N ARG A 564 -54.74 -25.08 -33.47
CA ARG A 564 -56.21 -25.09 -33.63
C ARG A 564 -56.75 -24.23 -34.77
N LEU A 565 -55.90 -23.50 -35.50
CA LEU A 565 -56.35 -22.63 -36.58
C LEU A 565 -55.47 -22.82 -37.83
N GLY A 566 -55.89 -23.71 -38.73
CA GLY A 566 -55.88 -23.46 -40.17
C GLY A 566 -54.59 -23.65 -40.97
N THR A 567 -54.45 -24.86 -41.51
CA THR A 567 -54.22 -25.21 -42.94
C THR A 567 -53.10 -24.58 -43.80
N GLN A 568 -52.30 -25.52 -44.34
CA GLN A 568 -51.72 -25.65 -45.70
C GLN A 568 -50.40 -24.96 -46.10
N ALA A 569 -49.57 -25.80 -46.75
CA ALA A 569 -48.24 -25.61 -47.40
C ALA A 569 -48.34 -24.83 -48.75
N PRO A 570 -47.27 -24.53 -49.56
CA PRO A 570 -45.94 -25.19 -49.64
C PRO A 570 -44.67 -24.37 -50.08
N THR A 571 -43.52 -25.07 -50.05
CA THR A 571 -42.29 -25.03 -50.92
C THR A 571 -41.15 -23.97 -50.83
N THR A 572 -39.93 -24.51 -50.65
CA THR A 572 -38.57 -24.14 -51.18
C THR A 572 -37.96 -22.75 -50.86
N THR A 573 -36.77 -22.62 -50.28
CA THR A 573 -35.42 -23.01 -50.78
C THR A 573 -34.36 -22.94 -49.66
N ALA A 574 -33.24 -23.65 -49.82
CA ALA A 574 -32.09 -23.72 -48.89
C ALA A 574 -31.22 -22.44 -48.86
N PRO A 575 -30.41 -22.23 -47.80
CA PRO A 575 -28.97 -22.48 -47.99
C PRO A 575 -28.23 -23.10 -46.79
N THR A 576 -27.27 -23.96 -47.16
CA THR A 576 -25.93 -24.25 -46.61
C THR A 576 -25.62 -23.99 -45.13
N VAL A 577 -25.35 -25.09 -44.41
CA VAL A 577 -24.79 -25.15 -43.05
C VAL A 577 -23.25 -25.33 -43.14
N PRO A 578 -22.43 -24.52 -42.45
CA PRO A 578 -21.02 -24.83 -42.18
C PRO A 578 -20.90 -25.82 -40.99
N PRO A 579 -19.81 -26.62 -40.91
CA PRO A 579 -19.74 -27.79 -40.06
C PRO A 579 -19.63 -27.44 -38.56
N VAL A 580 -20.28 -28.27 -37.76
CA VAL A 580 -20.20 -28.33 -36.30
C VAL A 580 -18.75 -28.60 -35.86
N PRO A 581 -18.18 -27.86 -34.89
CA PRO A 581 -16.88 -28.20 -34.33
C PRO A 581 -16.96 -29.51 -33.55
N ALA A 582 -15.98 -30.38 -33.78
CA ALA A 582 -15.85 -31.69 -33.17
C ALA A 582 -15.86 -31.60 -31.63
N SER A 583 -16.59 -32.52 -31.00
CA SER A 583 -16.51 -32.79 -29.57
C SER A 583 -15.06 -33.09 -29.16
N PRO A 584 -14.59 -32.66 -27.99
CA PRO A 584 -13.22 -32.95 -27.54
C PRO A 584 -13.01 -34.47 -27.47
N GLU A 585 -11.96 -34.97 -28.11
CA GLU A 585 -11.60 -36.39 -28.05
C GLU A 585 -11.37 -36.81 -26.59
N PRO A 586 -11.91 -37.97 -26.16
CA PRO A 586 -11.72 -38.46 -24.80
C PRO A 586 -10.23 -38.72 -24.52
N LEU A 587 -9.79 -38.47 -23.28
CA LEU A 587 -8.47 -38.91 -22.84
C LEU A 587 -8.52 -40.44 -22.76
N THR A 588 -7.56 -41.14 -23.36
CA THR A 588 -7.45 -42.61 -23.31
C THR A 588 -6.06 -43.02 -22.85
N SER A 589 -5.88 -44.27 -22.43
CA SER A 589 -4.56 -44.79 -22.03
C SER A 589 -3.51 -44.54 -23.13
N GLY A 590 -2.39 -43.95 -22.75
CA GLY A 590 -1.32 -43.54 -23.66
C GLY A 590 -1.40 -42.09 -24.15
N THR A 591 -2.51 -41.38 -23.90
CA THR A 591 -2.65 -39.95 -24.26
C THR A 591 -1.65 -39.10 -23.48
N ILE A 592 -1.00 -38.17 -24.18
CA ILE A 592 -0.04 -37.23 -23.60
C ILE A 592 -0.67 -35.84 -23.57
N ILE A 593 -0.58 -35.19 -22.42
CA ILE A 593 -1.12 -33.85 -22.19
C ILE A 593 -0.06 -32.96 -21.54
N ARG A 594 -0.15 -31.64 -21.78
CA ARG A 594 0.58 -30.61 -21.05
C ARG A 594 -0.41 -29.73 -20.31
N ILE A 595 -0.23 -29.58 -19.01
CA ILE A 595 -1.06 -28.71 -18.19
C ILE A 595 -0.69 -27.25 -18.47
N ASP A 596 -1.64 -26.42 -18.90
CA ASP A 596 -1.36 -25.03 -19.27
C ASP A 596 -1.72 -24.02 -18.16
N GLN A 597 -2.53 -24.44 -17.18
CA GLN A 597 -2.95 -23.60 -16.05
C GLN A 597 -2.78 -24.32 -14.70
N ALA A 598 -2.62 -23.56 -13.62
CA ALA A 598 -2.48 -24.12 -12.28
C ALA A 598 -3.80 -24.77 -11.83
N GLY A 599 -3.71 -25.81 -10.99
CA GLY A 599 -4.89 -26.47 -10.42
C GLY A 599 -4.96 -27.98 -10.61
N ALA A 600 -4.03 -28.58 -11.36
CA ALA A 600 -3.94 -30.03 -11.47
C ALA A 600 -3.44 -30.63 -10.15
N ARG A 601 -4.11 -31.67 -9.65
CA ARG A 601 -3.86 -32.31 -8.35
C ARG A 601 -3.83 -33.81 -8.51
N LEU A 602 -2.69 -34.43 -8.17
CA LEU A 602 -2.55 -35.89 -8.19
C LEU A 602 -2.78 -36.47 -6.79
N PHE A 603 -3.87 -37.21 -6.64
CA PHE A 603 -4.23 -37.93 -5.43
C PHE A 603 -3.61 -39.34 -5.42
N ARG A 604 -3.35 -39.89 -4.23
CA ARG A 604 -2.77 -41.24 -4.10
C ARG A 604 -3.76 -42.35 -4.47
N LYS A 605 -5.06 -42.09 -4.31
CA LYS A 605 -6.19 -42.99 -4.59
C LYS A 605 -7.28 -42.22 -5.36
N PRO A 606 -8.17 -42.90 -6.09
CA PRO A 606 -9.28 -42.27 -6.83
C PRO A 606 -10.44 -41.87 -5.90
N GLU A 607 -10.11 -41.15 -4.82
CA GLU A 607 -11.02 -40.61 -3.82
C GLU A 607 -10.53 -39.17 -3.61
N ALA A 608 -11.36 -38.16 -3.86
CA ALA A 608 -10.98 -36.72 -3.78
C ALA A 608 -10.74 -36.24 -2.32
N THR A 609 -10.35 -37.15 -1.43
CA THR A 609 -10.12 -36.96 0.00
C THR A 609 -8.73 -37.46 0.36
N GLY A 610 -7.92 -36.61 0.99
CA GLY A 610 -6.56 -36.95 1.44
C GLY A 610 -5.45 -36.13 0.78
N ALA A 611 -4.20 -36.48 1.09
CA ALA A 611 -3.02 -35.78 0.61
C ALA A 611 -2.87 -35.89 -0.92
N PHE A 612 -2.68 -34.75 -1.58
CA PHE A 612 -2.42 -34.65 -3.01
C PHE A 612 -1.14 -33.86 -3.27
N VAL A 613 -0.61 -34.02 -4.48
CA VAL A 613 0.53 -33.21 -4.97
C VAL A 613 0.01 -32.27 -6.06
N SER A 614 0.30 -30.97 -5.91
CA SER A 614 -0.06 -29.96 -6.92
C SER A 614 0.90 -30.04 -8.10
N ILE A 615 0.35 -30.04 -9.32
CA ILE A 615 1.12 -30.10 -10.56
C ILE A 615 1.25 -28.69 -11.15
N PRO A 616 2.49 -28.19 -11.35
CA PRO A 616 2.69 -26.86 -11.92
C PRO A 616 2.35 -26.82 -13.41
N PRO A 617 1.94 -25.65 -13.94
CA PRO A 617 1.79 -25.42 -15.37
C PRO A 617 3.08 -25.76 -16.13
N GLY A 618 2.96 -26.22 -17.37
CA GLY A 618 4.06 -26.67 -18.22
C GLY A 618 4.47 -28.13 -18.00
N THR A 619 3.95 -28.81 -16.98
CA THR A 619 4.21 -30.24 -16.74
C THR A 619 3.57 -31.11 -17.83
N VAL A 620 4.32 -32.07 -18.37
CA VAL A 620 3.82 -33.06 -19.33
C VAL A 620 3.46 -34.35 -18.59
N LEU A 621 2.24 -34.83 -18.81
CA LEU A 621 1.67 -36.02 -18.18
C LEU A 621 1.25 -37.04 -19.24
N GLN A 622 1.32 -38.32 -18.88
CA GLN A 622 0.76 -39.42 -19.66
C GLN A 622 -0.37 -40.11 -18.90
N VAL A 623 -1.48 -40.38 -19.57
CA VAL A 623 -2.59 -41.18 -19.03
C VAL A 623 -2.17 -42.65 -19.01
N GLU A 624 -1.99 -43.25 -17.83
CA GLU A 624 -1.64 -44.68 -17.69
C GLU A 624 -2.86 -45.59 -17.75
N THR A 625 -3.94 -45.20 -17.09
CA THR A 625 -5.16 -45.98 -16.98
C THR A 625 -6.32 -45.10 -16.54
N GLN A 626 -7.53 -45.61 -16.67
CA GLN A 626 -8.75 -44.93 -16.25
C GLN A 626 -9.63 -45.89 -15.48
N GLN A 627 -10.24 -45.39 -14.42
CA GLN A 627 -11.20 -46.11 -13.61
C GLN A 627 -12.54 -45.37 -13.71
N ARG A 628 -13.52 -46.02 -14.34
CA ARG A 628 -14.88 -45.47 -14.42
C ARG A 628 -15.55 -45.58 -13.05
N SER A 629 -16.13 -44.47 -12.59
CA SER A 629 -16.99 -44.48 -11.41
C SER A 629 -18.29 -45.22 -11.72
N THR A 630 -18.88 -45.88 -10.72
CA THR A 630 -20.22 -46.50 -10.81
C THR A 630 -21.36 -45.50 -10.57
N SER A 631 -21.02 -44.24 -10.24
CA SER A 631 -21.93 -43.09 -10.19
C SER A 631 -21.77 -42.23 -11.45
N ASP A 632 -22.74 -41.36 -11.77
CA ASP A 632 -22.75 -40.42 -12.92
C ASP A 632 -21.62 -39.36 -12.92
N ALA A 633 -20.54 -39.58 -12.18
CA ALA A 633 -19.34 -38.75 -12.14
C ALA A 633 -18.36 -39.11 -13.27
N ALA A 634 -17.60 -38.12 -13.74
CA ALA A 634 -16.54 -38.32 -14.74
C ALA A 634 -15.50 -39.35 -14.25
N PRO A 635 -14.85 -40.10 -15.16
CA PRO A 635 -13.91 -41.15 -14.77
C PRO A 635 -12.67 -40.56 -14.07
N TRP A 636 -12.10 -41.35 -13.17
CA TRP A 636 -10.80 -41.07 -12.59
C TRP A 636 -9.71 -41.52 -13.56
N ILE A 637 -8.78 -40.63 -13.87
CA ILE A 637 -7.65 -40.90 -14.75
C ILE A 637 -6.36 -40.93 -13.92
N ARG A 638 -5.52 -41.93 -14.17
CA ARG A 638 -4.20 -42.02 -13.54
C ARG A 638 -3.17 -41.38 -14.46
N LEU A 639 -2.54 -40.32 -13.98
CA LEU A 639 -1.59 -39.51 -14.72
C LEU A 639 -0.18 -39.72 -14.18
N LYS A 640 0.77 -40.02 -15.06
CA LYS A 640 2.20 -40.14 -14.76
C LYS A 640 2.95 -38.91 -15.27
N VAL A 641 3.84 -38.38 -14.44
CA VAL A 641 4.70 -37.23 -14.75
C VAL A 641 5.84 -37.67 -15.68
N CYS A 642 5.87 -37.11 -16.89
CA CYS A 642 6.93 -37.38 -17.87
C CYS A 642 8.02 -36.31 -17.86
N THR A 643 7.64 -35.04 -17.78
CA THR A 643 8.59 -33.92 -17.68
C THR A 643 8.02 -32.84 -16.78
N VAL A 644 8.91 -32.08 -16.17
CA VAL A 644 8.62 -30.98 -15.26
C VAL A 644 9.43 -29.76 -15.71
N PRO A 645 8.87 -28.54 -15.63
CA PRO A 645 9.64 -27.33 -15.89
C PRO A 645 10.77 -27.17 -14.86
N VAL A 646 11.83 -26.44 -15.23
CA VAL A 646 13.00 -26.20 -14.37
C VAL A 646 12.59 -25.28 -13.22
N ASN A 647 13.02 -25.63 -12.00
CA ASN A 647 12.59 -25.09 -10.69
C ASN A 647 11.20 -25.56 -10.23
N LEU A 648 11.16 -26.52 -9.30
CA LEU A 648 9.93 -27.07 -8.72
C LEU A 648 9.83 -26.78 -7.23
N PRO A 649 8.63 -26.44 -6.71
CA PRO A 649 8.34 -26.58 -5.30
C PRO A 649 8.38 -28.07 -4.88
N ASN A 650 8.77 -28.34 -3.63
CA ASN A 650 9.01 -29.68 -3.09
C ASN A 650 7.88 -30.69 -3.41
N GLY A 651 8.22 -31.83 -4.03
CA GLY A 651 7.38 -33.04 -4.05
C GLY A 651 7.06 -33.69 -5.41
N VAL A 652 7.17 -32.98 -6.54
CA VAL A 652 6.92 -33.55 -7.89
C VAL A 652 8.22 -34.02 -8.52
N ARG A 653 8.31 -35.31 -8.89
CA ARG A 653 9.46 -35.89 -9.63
C ARG A 653 8.97 -36.62 -10.89
N ILE A 654 9.83 -36.67 -11.91
CA ILE A 654 9.59 -37.50 -13.10
C ILE A 654 9.35 -38.95 -12.66
N GLY A 655 8.31 -39.57 -13.20
CA GLY A 655 7.87 -40.92 -12.84
C GLY A 655 6.83 -41.00 -11.72
N ASN A 656 6.58 -39.91 -10.98
CA ASN A 656 5.45 -39.87 -10.04
C ASN A 656 4.14 -40.08 -10.80
N ALA A 657 3.21 -40.84 -10.21
CA ALA A 657 1.88 -41.06 -10.77
C ALA A 657 0.81 -40.94 -9.70
N GLY A 658 -0.34 -40.39 -10.06
CA GLY A 658 -1.49 -40.27 -9.18
C GLY A 658 -2.79 -40.09 -9.94
N TRP A 659 -3.88 -40.01 -9.21
CA TRP A 659 -5.24 -40.00 -9.73
C TRP A 659 -5.81 -38.58 -9.74
N GLN A 660 -6.55 -38.25 -10.79
CA GLN A 660 -7.35 -37.02 -10.88
C GLN A 660 -8.66 -37.31 -11.61
N GLN A 661 -9.73 -36.59 -11.28
CA GLN A 661 -11.01 -36.71 -11.98
C GLN A 661 -10.96 -35.92 -13.30
N GLU A 662 -11.37 -36.53 -14.41
CA GLU A 662 -11.18 -35.98 -15.77
C GLU A 662 -11.82 -34.59 -15.96
N ASP A 663 -13.01 -34.37 -15.42
CA ASP A 663 -13.76 -33.11 -15.49
C ASP A 663 -13.17 -31.97 -14.63
N THR A 664 -12.35 -32.32 -13.63
CA THR A 664 -11.63 -31.35 -12.77
C THR A 664 -10.23 -31.02 -13.28
N LEU A 665 -9.82 -31.63 -14.40
CA LEU A 665 -8.51 -31.37 -14.98
C LEU A 665 -8.49 -29.94 -15.55
N PRO A 666 -7.54 -29.06 -15.14
CA PRO A 666 -7.45 -27.71 -15.69
C PRO A 666 -7.10 -27.75 -17.18
N SER A 667 -7.26 -26.62 -17.85
CA SER A 667 -6.94 -26.44 -19.27
C SER A 667 -5.60 -27.08 -19.65
N PHE A 668 -5.62 -27.94 -20.67
CA PHE A 668 -4.45 -28.68 -21.14
C PHE A 668 -4.41 -28.72 -22.67
N THR A 669 -3.20 -28.92 -23.20
CA THR A 669 -2.93 -29.13 -24.63
C THR A 669 -2.34 -30.51 -24.86
N ARG A 670 -2.37 -31.01 -26.10
CA ARG A 670 -1.74 -32.28 -26.50
C ARG A 670 -0.46 -31.98 -27.27
N PRO A 671 0.72 -32.01 -26.62
CA PRO A 671 1.97 -31.71 -27.29
C PRO A 671 2.44 -32.88 -28.16
N THR A 672 3.08 -32.56 -29.29
CA THR A 672 3.90 -33.54 -30.03
C THR A 672 5.28 -33.59 -29.37
N LEU A 673 5.63 -34.71 -28.72
CA LEU A 673 6.90 -34.86 -28.01
C LEU A 673 8.03 -35.34 -28.94
N SER A 674 9.27 -34.94 -28.64
CA SER A 674 10.47 -35.48 -29.29
C SER A 674 10.77 -36.93 -28.86
N ALA A 675 11.56 -37.66 -29.65
CA ALA A 675 11.93 -39.06 -29.34
C ALA A 675 12.68 -39.21 -28.00
N GLU A 676 13.32 -38.16 -27.51
CA GLU A 676 14.02 -38.13 -26.23
C GLU A 676 13.06 -37.92 -25.04
N GLN A 677 12.04 -37.06 -25.21
CA GLN A 677 10.98 -36.84 -24.23
C GLN A 677 10.06 -38.07 -24.07
N LEU A 678 9.85 -38.82 -25.15
CA LEU A 678 9.12 -40.10 -25.11
C LEU A 678 9.86 -41.17 -24.28
N ARG A 679 11.21 -41.14 -24.23
CA ARG A 679 12.01 -42.04 -23.37
C ARG A 679 11.86 -41.73 -21.88
N ALA A 680 11.63 -40.47 -21.51
CA ALA A 680 11.38 -40.09 -20.12
C ALA A 680 10.01 -40.59 -19.58
N CYS A 681 9.05 -40.88 -20.46
CA CYS A 681 7.79 -41.54 -20.09
C CYS A 681 7.90 -43.07 -19.91
N ALA A 682 8.97 -43.71 -20.40
CA ALA A 682 9.14 -45.16 -20.39
C ALA A 682 9.28 -45.73 -18.95
N PRO A 683 8.91 -46.99 -18.68
CA PRO A 683 9.04 -47.58 -17.36
C PRO A 683 10.50 -47.74 -16.94
N THR A 684 10.88 -47.19 -15.79
CA THR A 684 12.14 -47.53 -15.12
C THR A 684 12.04 -48.98 -14.61
N LYS A 685 12.98 -49.84 -15.02
CA LYS A 685 13.08 -51.20 -14.46
C LYS A 685 13.28 -51.12 -12.94
N PRO A 686 12.60 -51.95 -12.14
CA PRO A 686 12.85 -52.02 -10.70
C PRO A 686 14.26 -52.55 -10.44
N THR A 687 15.05 -51.79 -9.68
CA THR A 687 16.31 -52.24 -9.10
C THR A 687 16.02 -53.30 -8.03
N THR A 688 16.54 -54.50 -8.26
CA THR A 688 16.51 -55.62 -7.31
C THR A 688 17.38 -55.25 -6.09
N PRO A 689 16.95 -55.50 -4.84
CA PRO A 689 17.82 -55.30 -3.68
C PRO A 689 18.94 -56.35 -3.66
N PRO A 690 20.13 -56.04 -3.12
CA PRO A 690 21.21 -57.01 -3.03
C PRO A 690 20.81 -58.13 -2.05
N ALA A 691 21.07 -59.37 -2.45
CA ALA A 691 20.95 -60.54 -1.58
C ALA A 691 22.08 -60.53 -0.54
N GLN A 692 21.69 -60.79 0.72
CA GLN A 692 22.43 -61.10 1.95
C GLN A 692 23.93 -60.79 2.03
#